data_AF-A0A2D5QQ61-F1
#
_entry.id   AF-A0A2D5QQ61-F1
#
_cell.length_a   1.000
_cell.length_b   1.000
_cell.length_c   1.000
_cell.angle_alpha   90.00
_cell.angle_beta   90.00
_cell.angle_gamma   90.00
#
_symmetry.space_group_name_H-M   'P 1'
#
loop_
_entity.id
_entity.type
_entity.pdbx_description
1 polymer ?
#
loop_
_entity_poly.entity_id
_entity_poly.type
_entity_poly.pdbx_seq_one_letter_code
_entity_poly.pdbx_strand_id
1 'polypeptide(L)'
;MIVFFLRGIKLFLFIICSIFLLACAERTPDINRVQANLIAKSDLEGEWYMMQTVVDLPPTTYFTFIGETSVLERIRWDIQEDMLIAYRSYERLRGANSSSVQVPFDGKEAPVAAYSIMAHVDVQREYNSSTGEQSNVISENMTDRPWFKRDYLRVDWSASLVPNLELIAPTKGISPAYFEPAESGGENALYSETDPQGVMKYFDVTSRYFVEPDEYGCIYALYYLGIGDCAAAELGVRASFSRIPSDEKYEPFQYDDPLMSRFGYFRTEYYEYDEQRGTVDGGRRNFINRHNIWENVYDADGLIIPITERKLQTVNYYLNSVFPKDLIEVAQVSMSQWNRAIVKGLNQLSPRSLEELELIDDLPQVFTLCHNPVEEGDATSCGELGFKVREGDLRYSTLHWVDHETMAGLLGYGPAATDPISGEIISGRAYIYGAAVNTYASYALDVIKYFSEQVSLADLANGDHFTQALMDRLAARPLDTGRIKHPISSTQTVSLEQVRAQAQPRMEARKRRSDLNPHDSLAIQDRLRSAPARPSALGHEMKKALEALGGKSVDDLPAASRTFAKELSPELLKSLQAKRKQAIARSADLMDMIAPDIEGLVKRYAMQYEAGQDDALWYQLREEIFAAVAEHEIGHTLGLRHNFQGSYDSINYPDNYWTLRQENLDTVDTIQDFFDLNRLTETQSIEGMRQLQYSSIMDYGFSWQSDLNGLGRYDEAAIIFGYTSHLENKRECTPPTSEDGRELANPCVTPVRGLVEVFKKTRGELGCAGHLLDPPTPQEKIDGAPAFSCDLPGISEPKREYIKNQLDANGPSVAFEGFSYDDPGLPSVTLLERYHYTSFAQALPSLDDLSEQGRELMLYEDYLKQRQNPNFTERKLRVPYLFCSDEWESALLSCHAFDHGASPYELMQNKQYSYQAYYPFVNFRRDRPDFEIWHPLFTYFFRDFLPLSDIFQSWYIAPYGYDNLFDTSYEAAIAGSINLLMNVLSTPSHGTYCENNNGELVYLGDSPNLQSEDRADPECKSDAAY
;
A
#
# COMPACT_ATOMS: atom_id res chain seq x y z
N MET A 1 -15.15 -34.05 -101.96
CA MET A 1 -14.89 -32.71 -101.41
C MET A 1 -15.32 -32.54 -99.94
N ILE A 2 -16.44 -33.12 -99.49
CA ILE A 2 -16.96 -32.96 -98.11
C ILE A 2 -16.13 -33.74 -97.05
N VAL A 3 -15.46 -34.84 -97.40
CA VAL A 3 -14.69 -35.67 -96.45
C VAL A 3 -13.35 -35.04 -96.03
N PHE A 4 -12.77 -34.15 -96.84
CA PHE A 4 -11.53 -33.44 -96.49
C PHE A 4 -11.77 -32.23 -95.58
N PHE A 5 -12.93 -31.57 -95.69
CA PHE A 5 -13.30 -30.43 -94.84
C PHE A 5 -13.62 -30.84 -93.40
N LEU A 6 -14.25 -32.01 -93.19
CA LEU A 6 -14.58 -32.54 -91.86
C LEU A 6 -13.36 -33.06 -91.07
N ARG A 7 -12.28 -33.47 -91.74
CA ARG A 7 -11.02 -33.88 -91.09
C ARG A 7 -10.18 -32.68 -90.62
N GLY A 8 -10.19 -31.58 -91.37
CA GLY A 8 -9.53 -30.33 -90.98
C GLY A 8 -10.18 -29.67 -89.76
N ILE A 9 -11.51 -29.65 -89.70
CA ILE A 9 -12.25 -29.09 -88.56
C ILE A 9 -12.06 -29.94 -87.29
N LYS A 10 -12.05 -31.28 -87.40
CA LYS A 10 -11.76 -32.14 -86.26
C LYS A 10 -10.33 -32.00 -85.76
N LEU A 11 -9.34 -31.86 -86.65
CA LEU A 11 -7.95 -31.66 -86.24
C LEU A 11 -7.75 -30.27 -85.61
N PHE A 12 -8.42 -29.23 -86.12
CA PHE A 12 -8.37 -27.88 -85.57
C PHE A 12 -9.09 -27.77 -84.22
N LEU A 13 -10.25 -28.41 -84.05
CA LEU A 13 -10.92 -28.53 -82.74
C LEU A 13 -10.14 -29.41 -81.76
N PHE A 14 -9.46 -30.46 -82.21
CA PHE A 14 -8.61 -31.28 -81.33
C PHE A 14 -7.36 -30.52 -80.90
N ILE A 15 -6.76 -29.72 -81.78
CA ILE A 15 -5.62 -28.85 -81.45
C ILE A 15 -6.06 -27.72 -80.52
N ILE A 16 -7.20 -27.06 -80.76
CA ILE A 16 -7.73 -26.05 -79.84
C ILE A 16 -8.09 -26.67 -78.48
N CYS A 17 -8.73 -27.84 -78.44
CA CYS A 17 -9.05 -28.53 -77.18
C CYS A 17 -7.77 -29.03 -76.46
N SER A 18 -6.72 -29.40 -77.19
CA SER A 18 -5.41 -29.78 -76.63
C SER A 18 -4.61 -28.56 -76.12
N ILE A 19 -4.79 -27.38 -76.74
CA ILE A 19 -4.22 -26.12 -76.27
C ILE A 19 -4.96 -25.62 -75.01
N PHE A 20 -6.27 -25.84 -74.91
CA PHE A 20 -7.04 -25.57 -73.68
C PHE A 20 -6.76 -26.56 -72.54
N LEU A 21 -6.39 -27.81 -72.85
CA LEU A 21 -5.99 -28.81 -71.84
C LEU A 21 -4.54 -28.64 -71.32
N LEU A 22 -3.68 -27.92 -72.06
CA LEU A 22 -2.32 -27.57 -71.61
C LEU A 22 -2.25 -26.24 -70.83
N ALA A 23 -3.37 -25.53 -70.68
CA ALA A 23 -3.45 -24.26 -69.94
C ALA A 23 -3.87 -24.42 -68.46
N CYS A 24 -4.08 -25.64 -67.98
CA CYS A 24 -4.21 -25.92 -66.55
C CYS A 24 -2.82 -26.13 -65.94
N ALA A 25 -2.01 -25.08 -65.90
CA ALA A 25 -0.87 -25.05 -64.99
C ALA A 25 -1.45 -24.95 -63.58
N GLU A 26 -1.38 -26.03 -62.82
CA GLU A 26 -1.70 -26.07 -61.40
C GLU A 26 -0.90 -24.96 -60.72
N ARG A 27 -1.58 -23.94 -60.17
CA ARG A 27 -0.94 -22.77 -59.57
C ARG A 27 -0.03 -23.28 -58.46
N THR A 28 1.28 -23.14 -58.62
CA THR A 28 2.22 -23.54 -57.57
C THR A 28 1.85 -22.81 -56.28
N PRO A 29 1.72 -23.53 -55.15
CA PRO A 29 1.34 -22.91 -53.89
C PRO A 29 2.37 -21.85 -53.50
N ASP A 30 1.90 -20.81 -52.82
CA ASP A 30 2.74 -19.72 -52.38
C ASP A 30 3.73 -20.21 -51.32
N ILE A 31 5.00 -19.84 -51.48
CA ILE A 31 6.05 -20.07 -50.49
C ILE A 31 6.25 -18.76 -49.75
N ASN A 32 5.79 -18.68 -48.50
CA ASN A 32 5.99 -17.50 -47.67
C ASN A 32 7.37 -17.57 -46.98
N ARG A 33 8.24 -16.60 -47.27
CA ARG A 33 9.58 -16.44 -46.66
C ARG A 33 9.68 -15.21 -45.76
N VAL A 34 8.56 -14.55 -45.47
CA VAL A 34 8.49 -13.41 -44.56
C VAL A 34 8.82 -13.90 -43.14
N GLN A 35 9.70 -13.17 -42.45
CA GLN A 35 10.07 -13.48 -41.06
C GLN A 35 9.02 -12.91 -40.09
N ALA A 36 8.82 -13.55 -38.94
CA ALA A 36 7.86 -13.12 -37.92
C ALA A 36 8.17 -11.72 -37.34
N ASN A 37 7.25 -11.17 -36.55
CA ASN A 37 7.36 -9.86 -35.87
C ASN A 37 7.40 -8.64 -36.82
N LEU A 38 6.70 -8.69 -37.96
CA LEU A 38 6.42 -7.49 -38.74
C LEU A 38 5.20 -6.77 -38.15
N ILE A 39 5.31 -5.44 -38.04
CA ILE A 39 4.22 -4.57 -37.61
C ILE A 39 3.84 -3.68 -38.79
N ALA A 40 2.55 -3.58 -39.09
CA ALA A 40 2.09 -2.64 -40.12
C ALA A 40 2.19 -1.22 -39.58
N LYS A 41 2.62 -0.26 -40.40
CA LYS A 41 2.67 1.15 -39.97
C LYS A 41 1.30 1.69 -39.58
N SER A 42 0.26 1.25 -40.27
CA SER A 42 -1.13 1.58 -39.96
C SER A 42 -1.55 1.10 -38.58
N ASP A 43 -0.98 0.01 -38.07
CA ASP A 43 -1.26 -0.47 -36.72
C ASP A 43 -0.72 0.49 -35.66
N LEU A 44 0.31 1.29 -35.94
CA LEU A 44 0.85 2.23 -34.95
C LEU A 44 0.18 3.61 -34.97
N GLU A 45 -0.78 3.85 -35.85
CA GLU A 45 -1.53 5.12 -35.90
C GLU A 45 -2.39 5.31 -34.64
N GLY A 46 -2.81 6.56 -34.38
CA GLY A 46 -3.66 6.89 -33.23
C GLY A 46 -2.90 7.05 -31.90
N GLU A 47 -3.64 7.00 -30.81
CA GLU A 47 -3.10 7.07 -29.44
C GLU A 47 -3.11 5.71 -28.76
N TRP A 48 -2.12 5.51 -27.89
CA TRP A 48 -1.91 4.26 -27.18
C TRP A 48 -1.65 4.55 -25.70
N TYR A 49 -2.19 3.71 -24.82
CA TYR A 49 -1.68 3.55 -23.48
C TYR A 49 -0.38 2.75 -23.52
N MET A 50 0.59 3.15 -22.69
CA MET A 50 1.85 2.44 -22.47
C MET A 50 2.12 2.31 -20.97
N MET A 51 2.50 1.12 -20.53
CA MET A 51 3.00 0.89 -19.17
C MET A 51 4.07 -0.20 -19.19
N GLN A 52 5.02 -0.12 -18.27
CA GLN A 52 6.05 -1.14 -18.06
C GLN A 52 5.82 -1.84 -16.72
N THR A 53 6.08 -3.15 -16.65
CA THR A 53 5.99 -3.96 -15.43
C THR A 53 7.19 -4.89 -15.34
N VAL A 54 7.81 -4.97 -14.16
CA VAL A 54 8.77 -6.03 -13.82
C VAL A 54 8.01 -7.34 -13.60
N VAL A 55 8.23 -8.34 -14.45
CA VAL A 55 7.53 -9.64 -14.45
C VAL A 55 8.43 -10.83 -14.13
N ASP A 56 9.75 -10.61 -14.06
CA ASP A 56 10.72 -11.67 -13.75
C ASP A 56 12.02 -11.09 -13.22
N LEU A 57 12.59 -11.68 -12.17
CA LEU A 57 13.88 -11.30 -11.58
C LEU A 57 14.43 -12.41 -10.67
N PRO A 58 15.77 -12.47 -10.46
CA PRO A 58 16.37 -13.38 -9.50
C PRO A 58 15.96 -13.05 -8.06
N PRO A 59 15.57 -14.03 -7.21
CA PRO A 59 15.12 -13.79 -5.83
C PRO A 59 16.09 -13.01 -4.93
N THR A 60 17.39 -13.02 -5.22
CA THR A 60 18.41 -12.28 -4.45
C THR A 60 18.47 -10.78 -4.78
N THR A 61 17.61 -10.32 -5.69
CA THR A 61 17.51 -8.91 -6.10
C THR A 61 16.72 -8.13 -5.05
N TYR A 62 17.28 -7.01 -4.58
CA TYR A 62 16.68 -6.16 -3.54
C TYR A 62 16.32 -4.75 -4.05
N PHE A 63 16.84 -4.34 -5.21
CA PHE A 63 16.70 -2.99 -5.74
C PHE A 63 15.44 -2.78 -6.61
N THR A 64 14.61 -3.82 -6.73
CA THR A 64 13.34 -3.89 -7.48
C THR A 64 12.61 -5.18 -7.06
N PHE A 65 11.37 -5.37 -7.52
CA PHE A 65 10.52 -6.52 -7.20
C PHE A 65 9.49 -6.81 -8.30
N ILE A 66 8.91 -8.01 -8.28
CA ILE A 66 7.87 -8.40 -9.25
C ILE A 66 6.62 -7.59 -8.99
N GLY A 67 6.06 -7.02 -10.05
CA GLY A 67 4.91 -6.13 -10.01
C GLY A 67 5.25 -4.65 -9.97
N GLU A 68 6.51 -4.26 -9.83
CA GLU A 68 6.89 -2.84 -9.94
C GLU A 68 6.54 -2.29 -11.33
N THR A 69 5.82 -1.18 -11.37
CA THR A 69 5.22 -0.61 -12.57
C THR A 69 5.66 0.83 -12.82
N SER A 70 5.83 1.21 -14.08
CA SER A 70 5.85 2.63 -14.45
C SER A 70 4.46 3.26 -14.30
N VAL A 71 4.39 4.59 -14.28
CA VAL A 71 3.11 5.28 -14.49
C VAL A 71 2.52 4.92 -15.86
N LEU A 72 1.19 4.95 -15.97
CA LEU A 72 0.50 4.77 -17.25
C LEU A 72 0.64 6.05 -18.08
N GLU A 73 1.15 5.92 -19.29
CA GLU A 73 1.35 7.04 -20.21
C GLU A 73 0.41 6.93 -21.42
N ARG A 74 -0.05 8.06 -21.93
CA ARG A 74 -0.66 8.16 -23.28
C ARG A 74 0.40 8.59 -24.27
N ILE A 75 0.56 7.80 -25.33
CA ILE A 75 1.62 7.98 -26.33
C ILE A 75 1.07 8.05 -27.76
N ARG A 76 1.84 8.69 -28.64
CA ARG A 76 1.74 8.62 -30.10
C ARG A 76 3.07 8.17 -30.67
N TRP A 77 3.01 7.22 -31.60
CA TRP A 77 4.20 6.73 -32.29
C TRP A 77 4.68 7.72 -33.36
N ASP A 78 5.97 7.96 -33.39
CA ASP A 78 6.68 8.66 -34.47
C ASP A 78 7.62 7.69 -35.16
N ILE A 79 7.38 7.44 -36.45
CA ILE A 79 8.14 6.49 -37.25
C ILE A 79 9.18 7.27 -38.06
N GLN A 80 10.46 7.12 -37.70
CA GLN A 80 11.60 7.68 -38.42
C GLN A 80 12.29 6.58 -39.25
N GLU A 81 13.44 6.90 -39.85
CA GLU A 81 14.16 5.94 -40.72
C GLU A 81 14.85 4.82 -39.94
N ASP A 82 15.38 5.14 -38.76
CA ASP A 82 16.14 4.23 -37.89
C ASP A 82 15.55 4.11 -36.48
N MET A 83 14.53 4.91 -36.15
CA MET A 83 13.96 5.01 -34.80
C MET A 83 12.43 4.99 -34.81
N LEU A 84 11.85 4.24 -33.87
CA LEU A 84 10.44 4.28 -33.51
C LEU A 84 10.32 4.91 -32.13
N ILE A 85 9.76 6.11 -32.05
CA ILE A 85 9.71 6.88 -30.80
C ILE A 85 8.27 6.99 -30.33
N ALA A 86 8.02 6.63 -29.06
CA ALA A 86 6.77 6.89 -28.37
C ALA A 86 6.87 8.26 -27.69
N TYR A 87 6.16 9.26 -28.21
CA TYR A 87 6.04 10.56 -27.58
C TYR A 87 4.80 10.62 -26.71
N ARG A 88 4.90 11.24 -25.52
CA ARG A 88 3.73 11.56 -24.72
C ARG A 88 2.75 12.41 -25.54
N SER A 89 1.48 12.01 -25.56
CA SER A 89 0.44 12.62 -26.40
C SER A 89 -0.35 13.73 -25.71
N TYR A 90 0.08 14.15 -24.51
CA TYR A 90 -0.54 15.20 -23.72
C TYR A 90 0.53 16.10 -23.07
N GLU A 91 0.17 17.34 -22.78
CA GLU A 91 1.03 18.28 -22.06
C GLU A 91 0.99 17.98 -20.56
N ARG A 92 2.14 17.71 -19.94
CA ARG A 92 2.25 17.54 -18.48
C ARG A 92 2.06 18.87 -17.75
N LEU A 93 2.46 19.96 -18.39
CA LEU A 93 2.19 21.33 -17.97
C LEU A 93 1.41 22.05 -19.08
N ARG A 94 0.09 22.11 -18.94
CA ARG A 94 -0.81 22.60 -19.99
C ARG A 94 -0.59 24.09 -20.25
N GLY A 95 -0.48 24.47 -21.52
CA GLY A 95 -0.30 25.87 -21.93
C GLY A 95 1.11 26.44 -21.75
N ALA A 96 2.11 25.63 -21.41
CA ALA A 96 3.50 26.08 -21.29
C ALA A 96 4.20 26.35 -22.64
N ASN A 97 3.67 25.82 -23.74
CA ASN A 97 4.20 26.03 -25.07
C ASN A 97 3.94 27.47 -25.56
N SER A 98 4.92 28.35 -25.33
CA SER A 98 5.07 29.72 -25.86
C SER A 98 3.78 30.59 -25.87
N SER A 99 3.66 31.46 -24.87
CA SER A 99 2.64 32.54 -24.84
C SER A 99 2.83 33.60 -25.94
N SER A 100 4.07 33.80 -26.41
CA SER A 100 4.43 34.86 -27.37
C SER A 100 4.20 34.52 -28.84
N VAL A 101 4.14 33.22 -29.15
CA VAL A 101 3.83 32.65 -30.46
C VAL A 101 2.84 31.54 -30.11
N GLN A 102 1.54 31.74 -30.29
CA GLN A 102 0.51 30.72 -30.06
C GLN A 102 0.80 29.50 -30.96
N VAL A 103 1.75 28.65 -30.57
CA VAL A 103 2.03 27.38 -31.23
C VAL A 103 1.13 26.38 -30.53
N PRO A 104 0.07 25.88 -31.20
CA PRO A 104 -0.74 24.83 -30.62
C PRO A 104 0.15 23.63 -30.33
N PHE A 105 -0.12 22.93 -29.22
CA PHE A 105 0.50 21.64 -28.93
C PHE A 105 0.41 20.74 -30.16
N ASP A 106 1.55 20.28 -30.64
CA ASP A 106 1.69 19.50 -31.89
C ASP A 106 1.36 18.02 -31.69
N GLY A 107 0.91 17.64 -30.49
CA GLY A 107 0.57 16.29 -30.11
C GLY A 107 1.76 15.46 -29.62
N LYS A 108 2.94 16.07 -29.41
CA LYS A 108 4.16 15.38 -28.97
C LYS A 108 4.88 16.19 -27.89
N GLU A 109 4.96 15.62 -26.69
CA GLU A 109 5.77 16.19 -25.61
C GLU A 109 7.10 15.41 -25.45
N ALA A 110 7.45 14.95 -24.23
CA ALA A 110 8.68 14.21 -24.01
C ALA A 110 8.59 12.78 -24.60
N PRO A 111 9.69 12.22 -25.14
CA PRO A 111 9.74 10.81 -25.50
C PRO A 111 9.66 9.95 -24.23
N VAL A 112 8.76 8.96 -24.23
CA VAL A 112 8.55 8.00 -23.13
C VAL A 112 9.31 6.70 -23.40
N ALA A 113 9.42 6.31 -24.67
CA ALA A 113 10.23 5.17 -25.11
C ALA A 113 10.75 5.36 -26.53
N ALA A 114 11.84 4.69 -26.89
CA ALA A 114 12.41 4.78 -28.23
C ALA A 114 13.10 3.46 -28.61
N TYR A 115 12.66 2.84 -29.70
CA TYR A 115 13.16 1.55 -30.17
C TYR A 115 13.86 1.71 -31.52
N SER A 116 14.88 0.89 -31.78
CA SER A 116 15.59 0.91 -33.06
C SER A 116 14.78 0.20 -34.15
N ILE A 117 14.69 0.78 -35.34
CA ILE A 117 14.08 0.15 -36.51
C ILE A 117 15.18 -0.60 -37.29
N MET A 118 15.02 -1.91 -37.42
CA MET A 118 15.94 -2.77 -38.17
C MET A 118 15.71 -2.65 -39.69
N ALA A 119 14.44 -2.55 -40.11
CA ALA A 119 14.08 -2.48 -41.51
C ALA A 119 12.67 -1.92 -41.73
N HIS A 120 12.49 -1.15 -42.81
CA HIS A 120 11.19 -0.90 -43.42
C HIS A 120 11.02 -1.81 -44.63
N VAL A 121 9.93 -2.58 -44.69
CA VAL A 121 9.76 -3.64 -45.69
C VAL A 121 8.37 -3.60 -46.32
N ASP A 122 8.29 -4.09 -47.55
CA ASP A 122 7.03 -4.43 -48.22
C ASP A 122 6.90 -5.95 -48.35
N VAL A 123 5.72 -6.49 -48.03
CA VAL A 123 5.43 -7.90 -48.24
C VAL A 123 4.81 -8.08 -49.62
N GLN A 124 5.59 -8.60 -50.56
CA GLN A 124 5.14 -8.81 -51.94
C GLN A 124 5.71 -10.09 -52.55
N ARG A 125 5.11 -10.52 -53.67
CA ARG A 125 5.67 -11.61 -54.47
C ARG A 125 7.00 -11.15 -55.07
N GLU A 126 8.02 -11.99 -54.98
CA GLU A 126 9.26 -11.79 -55.72
C GLU A 126 8.93 -11.65 -57.21
N TYR A 127 9.64 -10.80 -57.93
CA TYR A 127 9.48 -10.66 -59.36
C TYR A 127 10.84 -10.51 -60.04
N ASN A 128 10.88 -10.88 -61.32
CA ASN A 128 12.08 -10.63 -62.12
C ASN A 128 12.18 -9.14 -62.43
N SER A 129 13.20 -8.47 -61.90
CA SER A 129 13.38 -7.01 -62.06
C SER A 129 13.53 -6.54 -63.51
N SER A 130 13.89 -7.45 -64.45
CA SER A 130 14.00 -7.13 -65.88
C SER A 130 12.70 -7.34 -66.67
N THR A 131 11.78 -8.21 -66.21
CA THR A 131 10.57 -8.59 -66.97
C THR A 131 9.25 -8.28 -66.24
N GLY A 132 9.29 -8.05 -64.92
CA GLY A 132 8.10 -7.83 -64.08
C GLY A 132 7.30 -9.10 -63.75
N GLU A 133 7.75 -10.27 -64.19
CA GLU A 133 7.04 -11.54 -63.96
C GLU A 133 7.15 -11.96 -62.48
N GLN A 134 6.00 -12.19 -61.83
CA GLN A 134 5.90 -12.57 -60.42
C GLN A 134 6.15 -14.07 -60.20
N SER A 135 6.88 -14.38 -59.14
CA SER A 135 7.15 -15.70 -58.60
C SER A 135 6.04 -16.17 -57.63
N ASN A 136 6.05 -17.46 -57.28
CA ASN A 136 5.22 -18.01 -56.19
C ASN A 136 5.86 -17.79 -54.80
N VAL A 137 6.99 -17.11 -54.69
CA VAL A 137 7.64 -16.79 -53.41
C VAL A 137 7.20 -15.41 -52.94
N ILE A 138 6.69 -15.31 -51.71
CA ILE A 138 6.40 -14.05 -51.01
C ILE A 138 7.60 -13.73 -50.10
N SER A 139 8.14 -12.52 -50.21
CA SER A 139 9.34 -12.10 -49.49
C SER A 139 9.27 -10.63 -49.08
N GLU A 140 10.19 -10.21 -48.21
CA GLU A 140 10.35 -8.83 -47.76
C GLU A 140 11.17 -8.03 -48.79
N ASN A 141 10.58 -6.97 -49.36
CA ASN A 141 11.26 -6.05 -50.27
C ASN A 141 11.66 -4.75 -49.55
N MET A 142 12.92 -4.36 -49.72
CA MET A 142 13.51 -3.17 -49.10
C MET A 142 14.05 -2.16 -50.12
N THR A 143 13.76 -2.33 -51.41
CA THR A 143 14.44 -1.58 -52.49
C THR A 143 13.51 -0.77 -53.38
N ASP A 144 12.25 -1.17 -53.54
CA ASP A 144 11.40 -0.67 -54.62
C ASP A 144 10.74 0.67 -54.28
N ARG A 145 10.30 0.84 -53.04
CA ARG A 145 9.76 2.08 -52.48
C ARG A 145 10.75 2.70 -51.49
N PRO A 146 10.79 4.03 -51.32
CA PRO A 146 11.52 4.64 -50.22
C PRO A 146 10.92 4.22 -48.86
N TRP A 147 11.72 4.21 -47.80
CA TRP A 147 11.37 3.62 -46.51
C TRP A 147 10.03 4.13 -45.95
N PHE A 148 9.74 5.42 -46.07
CA PHE A 148 8.52 6.05 -45.53
C PHE A 148 7.25 5.65 -46.28
N LYS A 149 7.36 5.13 -47.52
CA LYS A 149 6.22 4.63 -48.31
C LYS A 149 6.00 3.12 -48.18
N ARG A 150 6.87 2.40 -47.48
CA ARG A 150 6.71 0.96 -47.23
C ARG A 150 5.70 0.71 -46.13
N ASP A 151 5.03 -0.43 -46.20
CA ASP A 151 3.83 -0.69 -45.38
C ASP A 151 4.17 -1.27 -44.01
N TYR A 152 5.31 -1.95 -43.85
CA TYR A 152 5.71 -2.62 -42.61
C TYR A 152 7.03 -2.12 -42.05
N LEU A 153 7.21 -2.35 -40.75
CA LEU A 153 8.44 -2.12 -40.00
C LEU A 153 8.83 -3.35 -39.19
N ARG A 154 10.14 -3.52 -39.03
CA ARG A 154 10.77 -4.48 -38.15
C ARG A 154 11.53 -3.72 -37.09
N VAL A 155 11.11 -3.90 -35.84
CA VAL A 155 11.64 -3.15 -34.69
C VAL A 155 12.45 -4.09 -33.83
N ASP A 156 13.59 -3.60 -33.34
CA ASP A 156 14.34 -4.24 -32.28
C ASP A 156 13.75 -3.81 -30.93
N TRP A 157 13.01 -4.73 -30.31
CA TRP A 157 12.37 -4.52 -29.01
C TRP A 157 13.27 -4.92 -27.83
N SER A 158 14.54 -5.27 -28.06
CA SER A 158 15.46 -5.67 -26.99
C SER A 158 15.74 -4.55 -25.98
N ALA A 159 15.59 -3.27 -26.40
CA ALA A 159 15.89 -2.11 -25.58
C ALA A 159 15.05 -0.90 -25.98
N SER A 160 14.48 -0.20 -24.98
CA SER A 160 14.21 1.22 -25.15
C SER A 160 15.50 2.01 -24.92
N LEU A 161 15.87 2.91 -25.83
CA LEU A 161 16.97 3.87 -25.65
C LEU A 161 16.64 4.97 -24.64
N VAL A 162 15.36 5.09 -24.27
CA VAL A 162 14.86 5.97 -23.20
C VAL A 162 14.11 5.07 -22.22
N PRO A 163 14.82 4.29 -21.37
CA PRO A 163 14.17 3.44 -20.40
C PRO A 163 13.67 4.33 -19.25
N ASN A 164 12.37 4.60 -19.20
CA ASN A 164 11.73 5.33 -18.10
C ASN A 164 11.38 4.36 -16.95
N LEU A 165 12.35 3.55 -16.54
CA LEU A 165 12.20 2.59 -15.45
C LEU A 165 12.48 3.31 -14.12
N GLU A 166 11.43 3.71 -13.44
CA GLU A 166 11.49 4.28 -12.08
C GLU A 166 11.53 3.12 -11.06
N LEU A 167 12.70 2.54 -10.83
CA LEU A 167 12.89 1.45 -9.85
C LEU A 167 13.06 2.01 -8.42
N ILE A 168 12.62 1.24 -7.42
CA ILE A 168 12.61 1.62 -5.99
C ILE A 168 13.99 2.03 -5.45
N ALA A 169 15.08 1.46 -5.99
CA ALA A 169 16.43 1.84 -5.62
C ALA A 169 17.22 2.43 -6.80
N PRO A 170 18.15 3.37 -6.54
CA PRO A 170 18.97 3.98 -7.59
C PRO A 170 19.82 2.95 -8.33
N THR A 171 19.92 3.11 -9.65
CA THR A 171 20.69 2.21 -10.51
C THR A 171 21.84 2.94 -11.20
N LYS A 172 22.97 2.24 -11.33
CA LYS A 172 24.18 2.74 -11.99
C LYS A 172 24.10 2.60 -13.50
N GLY A 173 23.45 1.54 -13.97
CA GLY A 173 23.31 1.27 -15.39
C GLY A 173 22.26 0.21 -15.68
N ILE A 174 21.55 0.42 -16.79
CA ILE A 174 20.58 -0.51 -17.36
C ILE A 174 21.10 -0.86 -18.75
N SER A 175 21.51 -2.11 -18.95
CA SER A 175 22.03 -2.61 -20.22
C SER A 175 21.03 -3.58 -20.83
N PRO A 176 20.59 -3.38 -22.09
CA PRO A 176 19.68 -4.32 -22.73
C PRO A 176 20.38 -5.65 -23.03
N ALA A 177 19.62 -6.74 -22.95
CA ALA A 177 20.09 -8.08 -23.28
C ALA A 177 19.43 -8.61 -24.56
N TYR A 178 18.14 -8.92 -24.52
CA TYR A 178 17.36 -9.43 -25.64
C TYR A 178 15.85 -9.29 -25.37
N PHE A 179 15.01 -9.58 -26.36
CA PHE A 179 13.57 -9.78 -26.17
C PHE A 179 13.17 -11.18 -26.66
N GLU A 180 12.06 -11.70 -26.16
CA GLU A 180 11.54 -12.99 -26.60
C GLU A 180 10.64 -12.81 -27.84
N PRO A 181 11.01 -13.33 -29.03
CA PRO A 181 10.21 -13.17 -30.24
C PRO A 181 8.92 -14.00 -30.17
N ALA A 182 7.89 -13.62 -30.93
CA ALA A 182 6.60 -14.32 -30.94
C ALA A 182 6.71 -15.82 -31.24
N GLU A 183 7.70 -16.22 -32.06
CA GLU A 183 7.98 -17.62 -32.42
C GLU A 183 8.35 -18.51 -31.22
N SER A 184 8.81 -17.94 -30.11
CA SER A 184 9.13 -18.70 -28.90
C SER A 184 7.89 -19.28 -28.22
N GLY A 185 6.70 -18.67 -28.43
CA GLY A 185 5.42 -19.17 -27.94
C GLY A 185 5.25 -19.22 -26.41
N GLY A 186 6.22 -18.70 -25.65
CA GLY A 186 6.19 -18.65 -24.19
C GLY A 186 5.36 -17.49 -23.64
N GLU A 187 5.21 -17.46 -22.32
CA GLU A 187 4.48 -16.40 -21.61
C GLU A 187 5.11 -15.02 -21.78
N ASN A 188 6.42 -14.95 -22.02
CA ASN A 188 7.16 -13.70 -22.24
C ASN A 188 7.36 -13.34 -23.72
N ALA A 189 6.94 -14.21 -24.64
CA ALA A 189 7.02 -13.97 -26.07
C ALA A 189 6.21 -12.74 -26.48
N LEU A 190 6.70 -11.98 -27.47
CA LEU A 190 5.94 -10.89 -28.10
C LEU A 190 4.53 -11.37 -28.47
N TYR A 191 3.53 -10.65 -28.00
CA TYR A 191 2.13 -10.97 -28.21
C TYR A 191 1.39 -9.75 -28.76
N SER A 192 0.45 -10.00 -29.66
CA SER A 192 -0.40 -8.96 -30.26
C SER A 192 -1.81 -9.47 -30.45
N GLU A 193 -2.78 -8.60 -30.27
CA GLU A 193 -4.19 -8.86 -30.46
C GLU A 193 -4.78 -7.85 -31.45
N THR A 194 -5.61 -8.33 -32.37
CA THR A 194 -6.33 -7.51 -33.35
C THR A 194 -7.83 -7.49 -33.05
N ASP A 195 -8.51 -6.43 -33.45
CA ASP A 195 -9.96 -6.38 -33.47
C ASP A 195 -10.57 -7.26 -34.60
N PRO A 196 -11.91 -7.43 -34.66
CA PRO A 196 -12.55 -8.17 -35.75
C PRO A 196 -12.34 -7.59 -37.16
N GLN A 197 -11.90 -6.33 -37.26
CA GLN A 197 -11.57 -5.63 -38.51
C GLN A 197 -10.11 -5.86 -38.93
N GLY A 198 -9.32 -6.53 -38.10
CA GLY A 198 -7.91 -6.85 -38.35
C GLY A 198 -6.94 -5.73 -37.98
N VAL A 199 -7.39 -4.70 -37.25
CA VAL A 199 -6.52 -3.62 -36.75
C VAL A 199 -5.95 -4.02 -35.40
N MET A 200 -4.64 -3.81 -35.19
CA MET A 200 -4.03 -4.10 -33.89
C MET A 200 -4.64 -3.21 -32.79
N LYS A 201 -5.12 -3.84 -31.72
CA LYS A 201 -5.68 -3.16 -30.55
C LYS A 201 -4.80 -3.26 -29.31
N TYR A 202 -3.95 -4.28 -29.23
CA TYR A 202 -3.04 -4.49 -28.11
C TYR A 202 -1.80 -5.21 -28.58
N PHE A 203 -0.65 -4.90 -27.97
CA PHE A 203 0.52 -5.76 -28.02
C PHE A 203 1.38 -5.54 -26.78
N ASP A 204 2.18 -6.54 -26.44
CA ASP A 204 3.20 -6.41 -25.41
C ASP A 204 4.50 -7.10 -25.81
N VAL A 205 5.58 -6.60 -25.24
CA VAL A 205 6.92 -7.14 -25.43
C VAL A 205 7.62 -7.24 -24.09
N THR A 206 8.20 -8.41 -23.81
CA THR A 206 9.06 -8.61 -22.65
C THR A 206 10.52 -8.48 -23.08
N SER A 207 11.18 -7.45 -22.55
CA SER A 207 12.60 -7.19 -22.77
C SER A 207 13.39 -7.60 -21.53
N ARG A 208 14.58 -8.16 -21.74
CA ARG A 208 15.52 -8.55 -20.68
C ARG A 208 16.59 -7.48 -20.53
N TYR A 209 16.81 -7.02 -19.30
CA TYR A 209 17.79 -6.00 -18.96
C TYR A 209 18.78 -6.53 -17.92
N PHE A 210 20.07 -6.26 -18.08
CA PHE A 210 21.03 -6.34 -16.99
C PHE A 210 21.05 -5.01 -16.23
N VAL A 211 20.64 -5.03 -14.98
CA VAL A 211 20.58 -3.84 -14.13
C VAL A 211 21.64 -3.92 -13.04
N GLU A 212 22.49 -2.90 -12.98
CA GLU A 212 23.54 -2.76 -11.97
C GLU A 212 23.08 -1.72 -10.92
N PRO A 213 22.96 -2.11 -9.63
CA PRO A 213 22.71 -1.13 -8.56
C PRO A 213 23.89 -0.18 -8.41
N ASP A 214 23.64 1.06 -7.99
CA ASP A 214 24.72 2.01 -7.69
C ASP A 214 25.30 1.81 -6.28
N GLU A 215 26.24 2.68 -5.88
CA GLU A 215 26.85 2.60 -4.54
C GLU A 215 25.78 2.76 -3.43
N TYR A 216 24.74 3.56 -3.65
CA TYR A 216 23.64 3.75 -2.73
C TYR A 216 22.65 2.59 -2.74
N GLY A 217 22.35 2.00 -3.90
CA GLY A 217 21.61 0.75 -4.04
C GLY A 217 22.32 -0.37 -3.29
N CYS A 218 23.63 -0.54 -3.47
CA CYS A 218 24.40 -1.54 -2.71
C CYS A 218 24.48 -1.24 -1.22
N ILE A 219 24.44 0.03 -0.83
CA ILE A 219 24.29 0.43 0.59
C ILE A 219 22.87 0.14 1.10
N TYR A 220 21.83 0.25 0.27
CA TYR A 220 20.46 -0.15 0.60
C TYR A 220 20.41 -1.63 0.98
N ALA A 221 21.11 -2.51 0.25
CA ALA A 221 21.29 -3.91 0.64
C ALA A 221 22.07 -4.09 1.96
N LEU A 222 23.01 -3.21 2.28
CA LEU A 222 23.73 -3.23 3.55
C LEU A 222 22.86 -2.78 4.73
N TYR A 223 21.82 -1.95 4.52
CA TYR A 223 20.88 -1.53 5.57
C TYR A 223 19.75 -2.54 5.83
N TYR A 224 19.40 -3.38 4.85
CA TYR A 224 18.29 -4.35 4.93
C TYR A 224 18.69 -5.81 5.21
N LEU A 225 19.96 -6.07 5.57
CA LEU A 225 20.43 -7.32 6.22
C LEU A 225 19.85 -8.62 5.67
N GLY A 226 20.36 -9.03 4.52
CA GLY A 226 20.16 -10.36 3.96
C GLY A 226 21.28 -10.76 3.00
N ILE A 227 21.09 -11.91 2.35
CA ILE A 227 21.96 -12.51 1.31
C ILE A 227 21.84 -11.71 -0.01
N GLY A 228 21.86 -10.39 0.08
CA GLY A 228 21.82 -9.49 -1.07
C GLY A 228 23.18 -9.48 -1.76
N ASP A 229 23.20 -9.78 -3.05
CA ASP A 229 24.38 -9.60 -3.88
C ASP A 229 24.30 -8.22 -4.55
N CYS A 230 25.34 -7.40 -4.41
CA CYS A 230 25.53 -6.15 -5.18
C CYS A 230 25.91 -6.44 -6.65
N ALA A 231 25.61 -7.64 -7.14
CA ALA A 231 25.77 -8.03 -8.53
C ALA A 231 24.69 -7.41 -9.40
N ALA A 232 24.99 -7.31 -10.69
CA ALA A 232 23.98 -7.02 -11.68
C ALA A 232 22.96 -8.18 -11.75
N ALA A 233 21.68 -7.83 -11.81
CA ALA A 233 20.59 -8.80 -11.98
C ALA A 233 20.00 -8.70 -13.39
N GLU A 234 19.57 -9.83 -13.94
CA GLU A 234 18.79 -9.87 -15.16
C GLU A 234 17.30 -9.69 -14.84
N LEU A 235 16.68 -8.62 -15.31
CA LEU A 235 15.27 -8.32 -15.11
C LEU A 235 14.48 -8.57 -16.40
N GLY A 236 13.32 -9.23 -16.28
CA GLY A 236 12.29 -9.26 -17.31
C GLY A 236 11.31 -8.11 -17.09
N VAL A 237 11.24 -7.20 -18.06
CA VAL A 237 10.32 -6.07 -18.04
C VAL A 237 9.39 -6.16 -19.24
N ARG A 238 8.08 -6.24 -18.97
CA ARG A 238 7.03 -6.23 -19.98
C ARG A 238 6.57 -4.80 -20.24
N ALA A 239 6.71 -4.35 -21.48
CA ALA A 239 6.06 -3.14 -21.96
C ALA A 239 4.75 -3.53 -22.65
N SER A 240 3.63 -3.10 -22.10
CA SER A 240 2.29 -3.33 -22.64
C SER A 240 1.77 -2.07 -23.31
N PHE A 241 1.10 -2.25 -24.45
CA PHE A 241 0.55 -1.19 -25.27
C PHE A 241 -0.90 -1.50 -25.63
N SER A 242 -1.83 -0.61 -25.27
CA SER A 242 -3.25 -0.76 -25.62
C SER A 242 -3.73 0.45 -26.38
N ARG A 243 -4.43 0.25 -27.50
CA ARG A 243 -4.99 1.35 -28.29
C ARG A 243 -6.08 2.05 -27.48
N ILE A 244 -6.04 3.38 -27.44
CA ILE A 244 -7.08 4.18 -26.78
C ILE A 244 -8.29 4.25 -27.72
N PRO A 245 -9.51 3.88 -27.26
CA PRO A 245 -10.73 4.06 -28.04
C PRO A 245 -10.96 5.51 -28.42
N SER A 246 -11.57 5.77 -29.57
CA SER A 246 -11.91 7.13 -30.01
C SER A 246 -13.04 7.77 -29.18
N ASP A 247 -13.88 6.94 -28.57
CA ASP A 247 -15.09 7.36 -27.89
C ASP A 247 -14.84 7.38 -26.38
N GLU A 248 -14.95 8.57 -25.77
CA GLU A 248 -14.78 8.75 -24.33
C GLU A 248 -16.01 8.19 -23.59
N LYS A 249 -15.78 7.22 -22.71
CA LYS A 249 -16.85 6.53 -21.96
C LYS A 249 -16.88 6.85 -20.48
N TYR A 250 -15.85 7.54 -19.99
CA TYR A 250 -15.63 7.82 -18.58
C TYR A 250 -15.94 9.28 -18.26
N GLU A 251 -16.40 9.55 -17.04
CA GLU A 251 -16.54 10.91 -16.51
C GLU A 251 -15.41 11.27 -15.53
N PRO A 252 -14.48 12.16 -15.93
CA PRO A 252 -13.53 12.76 -15.00
C PRO A 252 -14.27 13.54 -13.91
N PHE A 253 -14.00 13.24 -12.64
CA PHE A 253 -14.63 13.92 -11.50
C PHE A 253 -13.60 14.68 -10.69
N GLN A 254 -13.74 16.01 -10.63
CA GLN A 254 -12.82 16.89 -9.89
C GLN A 254 -12.87 16.59 -8.39
N TYR A 255 -11.71 16.29 -7.81
CA TYR A 255 -11.52 15.88 -6.42
C TYR A 255 -10.51 16.79 -5.73
N ASP A 256 -10.99 17.93 -5.25
CA ASP A 256 -10.17 18.95 -4.61
C ASP A 256 -9.72 18.54 -3.19
N ASP A 257 -8.85 19.36 -2.58
CA ASP A 257 -8.33 19.11 -1.24
C ASP A 257 -9.42 18.98 -0.17
N PRO A 258 -10.53 19.73 -0.26
CA PRO A 258 -11.71 19.46 0.54
C PRO A 258 -12.27 18.05 0.53
N LEU A 259 -12.42 17.46 -0.66
CA LEU A 259 -12.91 16.10 -0.78
C LEU A 259 -11.83 15.11 -0.32
N MET A 260 -10.57 15.36 -0.66
CA MET A 260 -9.42 14.58 -0.20
C MET A 260 -9.30 14.53 1.33
N SER A 261 -9.50 15.65 2.03
CA SER A 261 -9.45 15.69 3.50
C SER A 261 -10.58 14.91 4.19
N ARG A 262 -11.57 14.45 3.42
CA ARG A 262 -12.71 13.66 3.94
C ARG A 262 -12.52 12.18 3.68
N PHE A 263 -12.24 11.83 2.42
CA PHE A 263 -11.94 10.46 2.02
C PHE A 263 -10.71 10.48 1.10
N GLY A 264 -9.68 9.76 1.52
CA GLY A 264 -8.43 9.63 0.78
C GLY A 264 -8.57 8.82 -0.50
N TYR A 265 -8.54 9.51 -1.63
CA TYR A 265 -8.38 8.88 -2.94
C TYR A 265 -7.05 9.29 -3.57
N PHE A 266 -6.42 8.36 -4.30
CA PHE A 266 -5.42 8.75 -5.29
C PHE A 266 -6.04 9.70 -6.31
N ARG A 267 -5.23 10.64 -6.79
CA ARG A 267 -5.69 11.68 -7.72
C ARG A 267 -4.72 11.80 -8.89
N THR A 268 -5.29 11.91 -10.08
CA THR A 268 -4.56 12.36 -11.26
C THR A 268 -4.49 13.87 -11.21
N GLU A 269 -3.28 14.41 -11.10
CA GLU A 269 -3.05 15.84 -10.93
C GLU A 269 -2.29 16.42 -12.13
N TYR A 270 -2.74 17.57 -12.62
CA TYR A 270 -1.99 18.36 -13.60
C TYR A 270 -2.10 19.85 -13.30
N TYR A 271 -1.15 20.59 -13.86
CA TYR A 271 -1.00 22.02 -13.65
C TYR A 271 -1.24 22.76 -14.95
N GLU A 272 -1.96 23.88 -14.85
CA GLU A 272 -2.04 24.88 -15.90
C GLU A 272 -0.91 25.92 -15.72
N TYR A 273 -0.24 26.27 -16.82
CA TYR A 273 0.78 27.31 -16.85
C TYR A 273 0.14 28.69 -17.02
N ASP A 274 0.45 29.60 -16.10
CA ASP A 274 0.17 31.03 -16.22
C ASP A 274 1.43 31.78 -16.66
N GLU A 275 1.32 32.65 -17.67
CA GLU A 275 2.48 33.40 -18.20
C GLU A 275 3.10 34.35 -17.16
N GLN A 276 2.31 34.92 -16.24
CA GLN A 276 2.80 35.90 -15.28
C GLN A 276 3.39 35.26 -14.01
N ARG A 277 2.88 34.08 -13.63
CA ARG A 277 3.17 33.43 -12.33
C ARG A 277 3.70 32.01 -12.43
N GLY A 278 3.75 31.41 -13.62
CA GLY A 278 4.09 30.01 -13.81
C GLY A 278 2.98 29.09 -13.31
N THR A 279 3.32 28.06 -12.54
CA THR A 279 2.33 27.20 -11.88
C THR A 279 1.78 27.87 -10.63
N VAL A 280 0.46 27.88 -10.48
CA VAL A 280 -0.23 28.35 -9.27
C VAL A 280 -1.25 27.31 -8.83
N ASP A 281 -1.54 27.27 -7.53
CA ASP A 281 -2.44 26.27 -6.95
C ASP A 281 -3.87 26.36 -7.54
N GLY A 282 -4.36 27.55 -7.85
CA GLY A 282 -5.66 27.72 -8.55
C GLY A 282 -5.69 27.15 -9.99
N GLY A 283 -4.52 26.90 -10.59
CA GLY A 283 -4.36 26.23 -11.88
C GLY A 283 -4.19 24.71 -11.76
N ARG A 284 -4.16 24.17 -10.53
CA ARG A 284 -4.14 22.73 -10.27
C ARG A 284 -5.52 22.14 -10.57
N ARG A 285 -5.52 20.98 -11.21
CA ARG A 285 -6.71 20.15 -11.43
C ARG A 285 -6.39 18.77 -10.89
N ASN A 286 -7.36 18.18 -10.19
CA ASN A 286 -7.20 16.92 -9.50
C ASN A 286 -8.44 16.09 -9.85
N PHE A 287 -8.26 14.96 -10.51
CA PHE A 287 -9.36 14.02 -10.78
C PHE A 287 -9.25 12.83 -9.85
N ILE A 288 -10.37 12.36 -9.31
CA ILE A 288 -10.42 11.14 -8.49
C ILE A 288 -9.98 9.94 -9.34
N ASN A 289 -9.12 9.09 -8.77
CA ASN A 289 -8.77 7.82 -9.40
C ASN A 289 -9.80 6.77 -9.03
N ARG A 290 -10.56 6.26 -10.02
CA ARG A 290 -11.53 5.18 -9.81
C ARG A 290 -11.81 4.41 -11.09
N HIS A 291 -12.24 3.17 -10.97
CA HIS A 291 -12.67 2.36 -12.11
C HIS A 291 -13.92 2.94 -12.80
N ASN A 292 -14.01 2.74 -14.11
CA ASN A 292 -15.24 2.97 -14.85
C ASN A 292 -16.22 1.80 -14.68
N ILE A 293 -17.23 1.97 -13.84
CA ILE A 293 -18.28 0.97 -13.59
C ILE A 293 -19.48 1.10 -14.54
N TRP A 294 -19.46 2.04 -15.49
CA TRP A 294 -20.57 2.31 -16.40
C TRP A 294 -20.22 1.92 -17.83
N GLU A 295 -21.15 1.28 -18.56
CA GLU A 295 -20.93 0.94 -19.98
C GLU A 295 -20.73 2.18 -20.85
N ASN A 296 -21.56 3.21 -20.62
CA ASN A 296 -21.47 4.52 -21.25
C ASN A 296 -21.95 5.60 -20.28
N VAL A 297 -21.22 6.70 -20.20
CA VAL A 297 -21.61 7.89 -19.42
C VAL A 297 -22.26 8.97 -20.30
N TYR A 298 -21.91 9.00 -21.59
CA TYR A 298 -22.44 9.95 -22.56
C TYR A 298 -23.42 9.27 -23.51
N ASP A 299 -24.45 10.00 -23.93
CA ASP A 299 -25.36 9.59 -25.00
C ASP A 299 -24.76 9.86 -26.40
N ALA A 300 -25.52 9.54 -27.45
CA ALA A 300 -25.09 9.74 -28.84
C ALA A 300 -24.87 11.21 -29.23
N ASP A 301 -25.41 12.15 -28.45
CA ASP A 301 -25.28 13.59 -28.65
C ASP A 301 -24.16 14.19 -27.76
N GLY A 302 -23.45 13.36 -26.98
CA GLY A 302 -22.36 13.78 -26.08
C GLY A 302 -22.85 14.37 -24.75
N LEU A 303 -24.13 14.22 -24.40
CA LEU A 303 -24.68 14.66 -23.13
C LEU A 303 -24.56 13.59 -22.06
N ILE A 304 -24.44 13.99 -20.78
CA ILE A 304 -24.32 13.05 -19.68
C ILE A 304 -25.64 12.32 -19.44
N ILE A 305 -25.59 10.98 -19.41
CA ILE A 305 -26.72 10.14 -19.03
C ILE A 305 -26.91 10.26 -17.51
N PRO A 306 -28.13 10.56 -17.00
CA PRO A 306 -28.40 10.59 -15.57
C PRO A 306 -27.98 9.29 -14.88
N ILE A 307 -27.35 9.36 -13.71
CA ILE A 307 -26.80 8.17 -13.02
C ILE A 307 -27.84 7.05 -12.84
N THR A 308 -29.10 7.41 -12.58
CA THR A 308 -30.25 6.50 -12.40
C THR A 308 -30.62 5.71 -13.66
N GLU A 309 -30.17 6.16 -14.83
CA GLU A 309 -30.45 5.59 -16.15
C GLU A 309 -29.21 4.94 -16.79
N ARG A 310 -28.03 5.07 -16.16
CA ARG A 310 -26.79 4.45 -16.63
C ARG A 310 -26.84 2.94 -16.41
N LYS A 311 -26.20 2.21 -17.32
CA LYS A 311 -26.03 0.76 -17.25
C LYS A 311 -24.65 0.41 -16.68
N LEU A 312 -24.64 -0.43 -15.65
CA LEU A 312 -23.45 -0.93 -14.98
C LEU A 312 -22.74 -1.97 -15.83
N GLN A 313 -21.42 -2.01 -15.69
CA GLN A 313 -20.57 -3.10 -16.15
C GLN A 313 -19.76 -3.67 -14.99
N THR A 314 -19.44 -4.95 -15.06
CA THR A 314 -18.59 -5.63 -14.08
C THR A 314 -17.12 -5.37 -14.35
N VAL A 315 -16.37 -5.04 -13.31
CA VAL A 315 -14.91 -4.94 -13.32
C VAL A 315 -14.34 -6.26 -12.82
N ASN A 316 -13.65 -6.98 -13.71
CA ASN A 316 -13.10 -8.30 -13.42
C ASN A 316 -11.66 -8.19 -12.89
N TYR A 317 -11.37 -8.90 -11.80
CA TYR A 317 -10.03 -9.18 -11.31
C TYR A 317 -9.66 -10.62 -11.61
N TYR A 318 -8.48 -10.87 -12.14
CA TYR A 318 -8.00 -12.21 -12.47
C TYR A 318 -6.93 -12.66 -11.48
N LEU A 319 -7.01 -13.92 -11.04
CA LEU A 319 -5.90 -14.57 -10.33
C LEU A 319 -4.72 -14.81 -11.29
N ASN A 320 -3.64 -15.42 -10.80
CA ASN A 320 -2.55 -15.90 -11.63
C ASN A 320 -2.41 -17.43 -11.56
N SER A 321 -1.67 -18.02 -12.50
CA SER A 321 -1.60 -19.49 -12.61
C SER A 321 -0.91 -20.19 -11.45
N VAL A 322 -0.16 -19.46 -10.61
CA VAL A 322 0.52 -19.97 -9.41
C VAL A 322 -0.25 -19.68 -8.12
N PHE A 323 -1.46 -19.12 -8.21
CA PHE A 323 -2.24 -18.76 -7.04
C PHE A 323 -2.55 -20.00 -6.17
N PRO A 324 -2.32 -19.95 -4.84
CA PRO A 324 -2.55 -21.09 -3.96
C PRO A 324 -4.03 -21.46 -3.90
N LYS A 325 -4.36 -22.73 -4.17
CA LYS A 325 -5.76 -23.21 -4.23
C LYS A 325 -6.51 -23.07 -2.90
N ASP A 326 -5.79 -23.20 -1.80
CA ASP A 326 -6.28 -23.03 -0.44
C ASP A 326 -6.69 -21.58 -0.12
N LEU A 327 -6.16 -20.58 -0.85
CA LEU A 327 -6.45 -19.16 -0.61
C LEU A 327 -7.52 -18.58 -1.55
N ILE A 328 -8.02 -19.35 -2.53
CA ILE A 328 -8.98 -18.84 -3.54
C ILE A 328 -10.29 -18.40 -2.89
N GLU A 329 -10.84 -19.20 -1.97
CA GLU A 329 -12.08 -18.85 -1.26
C GLU A 329 -11.91 -17.57 -0.43
N VAL A 330 -10.78 -17.45 0.28
CA VAL A 330 -10.45 -16.26 1.05
C VAL A 330 -10.33 -15.04 0.14
N ALA A 331 -9.69 -15.18 -1.01
CA ALA A 331 -9.56 -14.11 -2.00
C ALA A 331 -10.93 -13.65 -2.54
N GLN A 332 -11.86 -14.59 -2.77
CA GLN A 332 -13.24 -14.29 -3.17
C GLN A 332 -13.96 -13.52 -2.06
N VAL A 333 -13.79 -13.93 -0.79
CA VAL A 333 -14.37 -13.22 0.36
C VAL A 333 -13.82 -11.79 0.46
N SER A 334 -12.51 -11.59 0.32
CA SER A 334 -11.86 -10.27 0.34
C SER A 334 -12.42 -9.34 -0.76
N MET A 335 -12.55 -9.81 -2.00
CA MET A 335 -13.18 -9.02 -3.08
C MET A 335 -14.67 -8.76 -2.79
N SER A 336 -15.38 -9.74 -2.25
CA SER A 336 -16.82 -9.63 -1.96
C SER A 336 -17.15 -8.52 -0.95
N GLN A 337 -16.23 -8.21 -0.02
CA GLN A 337 -16.41 -7.13 0.96
C GLN A 337 -16.48 -5.77 0.25
N TRP A 338 -15.52 -5.50 -0.64
CA TRP A 338 -15.52 -4.29 -1.45
C TRP A 338 -16.74 -4.21 -2.38
N ASN A 339 -17.14 -5.35 -2.97
CA ASN A 339 -18.35 -5.43 -3.79
C ASN A 339 -19.63 -5.12 -2.97
N ARG A 340 -19.74 -5.59 -1.72
CA ARG A 340 -20.88 -5.25 -0.84
C ARG A 340 -20.97 -3.76 -0.57
N ALA A 341 -19.85 -3.10 -0.28
CA ALA A 341 -19.81 -1.66 -0.03
C ALA A 341 -20.34 -0.85 -1.22
N ILE A 342 -19.85 -1.14 -2.43
CA ILE A 342 -20.30 -0.42 -3.63
C ILE A 342 -21.76 -0.71 -3.98
N VAL A 343 -22.21 -1.97 -3.84
CA VAL A 343 -23.61 -2.35 -4.07
C VAL A 343 -24.54 -1.63 -3.09
N LYS A 344 -24.16 -1.50 -1.81
CA LYS A 344 -24.91 -0.76 -0.79
C LYS A 344 -25.18 0.69 -1.21
N GLY A 345 -24.17 1.39 -1.73
CA GLY A 345 -24.32 2.75 -2.26
C GLY A 345 -25.14 2.83 -3.55
N LEU A 346 -24.84 1.97 -4.53
CA LEU A 346 -25.50 1.97 -5.83
C LEU A 346 -26.98 1.55 -5.75
N ASN A 347 -27.36 0.74 -4.76
CA ASN A 347 -28.75 0.34 -4.56
C ASN A 347 -29.68 1.54 -4.26
N GLN A 348 -29.15 2.63 -3.71
CA GLN A 348 -29.93 3.85 -3.47
C GLN A 348 -30.08 4.74 -4.72
N LEU A 349 -29.13 4.69 -5.67
CA LEU A 349 -29.12 5.57 -6.84
C LEU A 349 -29.56 4.85 -8.13
N SER A 350 -29.06 3.64 -8.38
CA SER A 350 -29.28 2.90 -9.63
C SER A 350 -29.70 1.44 -9.40
N PRO A 351 -30.73 1.15 -8.58
CA PRO A 351 -31.13 -0.23 -8.25
C PRO A 351 -31.51 -1.06 -9.47
N ARG A 352 -32.14 -0.45 -10.49
CA ARG A 352 -32.52 -1.15 -11.73
C ARG A 352 -31.31 -1.71 -12.48
N SER A 353 -30.20 -0.97 -12.47
CA SER A 353 -29.00 -1.44 -13.17
C SER A 353 -28.30 -2.57 -12.41
N LEU A 354 -28.44 -2.65 -11.09
CA LEU A 354 -27.91 -3.77 -10.30
C LEU A 354 -28.67 -5.07 -10.59
N GLU A 355 -29.97 -5.00 -10.86
CA GLU A 355 -30.80 -6.17 -11.23
C GLU A 355 -30.37 -6.81 -12.56
N GLU A 356 -29.62 -6.09 -13.41
CA GLU A 356 -29.11 -6.58 -14.70
C GLU A 356 -27.75 -7.28 -14.58
N LEU A 357 -27.05 -7.14 -13.45
CA LEU A 357 -25.76 -7.79 -13.22
C LEU A 357 -25.95 -9.25 -12.81
N GLU A 358 -24.90 -10.05 -13.04
CA GLU A 358 -24.85 -11.42 -12.56
C GLU A 358 -24.85 -11.47 -11.03
N LEU A 359 -25.57 -12.45 -10.48
CA LEU A 359 -25.68 -12.69 -9.04
C LEU A 359 -24.79 -13.87 -8.66
N ILE A 360 -23.93 -13.66 -7.66
CA ILE A 360 -23.20 -14.73 -6.96
C ILE A 360 -23.59 -14.62 -5.49
N ASP A 361 -24.08 -15.70 -4.90
CA ASP A 361 -24.61 -15.74 -3.53
C ASP A 361 -25.61 -14.60 -3.22
N ASP A 362 -26.56 -14.39 -4.15
CA ASP A 362 -27.59 -13.34 -4.09
C ASP A 362 -27.05 -11.89 -4.09
N LEU A 363 -25.76 -11.68 -4.39
CA LEU A 363 -25.13 -10.36 -4.48
C LEU A 363 -24.82 -9.99 -5.95
N PRO A 364 -25.28 -8.83 -6.46
CA PRO A 364 -24.87 -8.31 -7.76
C PRO A 364 -23.36 -8.06 -7.84
N GLN A 365 -22.70 -8.51 -8.90
CA GLN A 365 -21.25 -8.44 -9.05
C GLN A 365 -20.82 -7.18 -9.84
N VAL A 366 -20.53 -6.09 -9.13
CA VAL A 366 -19.87 -4.90 -9.70
C VAL A 366 -18.36 -5.14 -9.81
N PHE A 367 -17.77 -5.69 -8.76
CA PHE A 367 -16.43 -6.26 -8.77
C PHE A 367 -16.54 -7.78 -8.66
N THR A 368 -15.80 -8.51 -9.49
CA THR A 368 -15.76 -9.98 -9.45
C THR A 368 -14.34 -10.49 -9.54
N LEU A 369 -14.09 -11.66 -8.96
CA LEU A 369 -12.81 -12.36 -9.00
C LEU A 369 -12.92 -13.61 -9.88
N CYS A 370 -12.02 -13.74 -10.85
CA CYS A 370 -12.00 -14.77 -11.87
C CYS A 370 -10.77 -15.66 -11.72
N HIS A 371 -10.90 -16.95 -12.04
CA HIS A 371 -9.73 -17.80 -12.22
C HIS A 371 -8.92 -17.39 -13.46
N ASN A 372 -7.65 -17.82 -13.50
CA ASN A 372 -6.77 -17.58 -14.62
C ASN A 372 -5.87 -18.82 -14.88
N PRO A 373 -6.19 -19.66 -15.88
CA PRO A 373 -7.24 -19.47 -16.88
C PRO A 373 -8.66 -19.51 -16.32
N VAL A 374 -9.62 -18.89 -17.00
CA VAL A 374 -11.05 -18.90 -16.63
C VAL A 374 -11.57 -20.34 -16.59
N GLU A 375 -12.27 -20.70 -15.51
CA GLU A 375 -12.76 -22.05 -15.23
C GLU A 375 -14.31 -22.15 -15.31
N GLU A 376 -14.84 -23.39 -15.30
CA GLU A 376 -16.28 -23.62 -15.24
C GLU A 376 -16.80 -23.23 -13.84
N GLY A 377 -17.71 -22.26 -13.78
CA GLY A 377 -18.23 -21.71 -12.52
C GLY A 377 -17.82 -20.26 -12.24
N ASP A 378 -16.86 -19.73 -13.00
CA ASP A 378 -16.57 -18.29 -13.01
C ASP A 378 -17.76 -17.49 -13.55
N ALA A 379 -17.84 -16.22 -13.14
CA ALA A 379 -18.83 -15.28 -13.67
C ALA A 379 -18.73 -15.21 -15.20
N THR A 380 -19.86 -15.07 -15.88
CA THR A 380 -19.93 -14.91 -17.33
C THR A 380 -19.13 -13.71 -17.84
N SER A 381 -18.96 -12.67 -17.01
CA SER A 381 -18.13 -11.51 -17.32
C SER A 381 -16.63 -11.84 -17.40
N CYS A 382 -16.15 -12.92 -16.77
CA CYS A 382 -14.74 -13.31 -16.76
C CYS A 382 -14.19 -13.68 -18.15
N GLY A 383 -15.06 -14.03 -19.10
CA GLY A 383 -14.72 -14.37 -20.48
C GLY A 383 -14.93 -15.85 -20.80
N GLU A 384 -14.43 -16.27 -21.95
CA GLU A 384 -14.57 -17.66 -22.42
C GLU A 384 -13.74 -18.64 -21.58
N LEU A 385 -14.19 -19.88 -21.46
CA LEU A 385 -13.48 -20.95 -20.74
C LEU A 385 -12.05 -21.11 -21.28
N GLY A 386 -11.06 -21.06 -20.39
CA GLY A 386 -9.64 -21.13 -20.73
C GLY A 386 -9.02 -19.82 -21.20
N PHE A 387 -9.75 -18.70 -21.18
CA PHE A 387 -9.16 -17.37 -21.36
C PHE A 387 -8.08 -17.11 -20.31
N LYS A 388 -6.90 -16.65 -20.72
CA LYS A 388 -5.74 -16.40 -19.85
C LYS A 388 -5.33 -14.95 -19.92
N VAL A 389 -5.19 -14.32 -18.74
CA VAL A 389 -4.59 -12.99 -18.59
C VAL A 389 -3.09 -13.15 -18.31
N ARG A 390 -2.29 -12.34 -19.00
CA ARG A 390 -0.83 -12.30 -18.89
C ARG A 390 -0.43 -11.29 -17.80
N GLU A 391 0.54 -11.65 -16.95
CA GLU A 391 1.11 -10.69 -16.00
C GLU A 391 1.68 -9.47 -16.76
N GLY A 392 1.46 -8.24 -16.30
CA GLY A 392 1.89 -7.07 -17.07
C GLY A 392 0.84 -6.50 -18.02
N ASP A 393 -0.16 -7.27 -18.46
CA ASP A 393 -1.20 -6.77 -19.38
C ASP A 393 -2.00 -5.63 -18.73
N LEU A 394 -1.81 -4.41 -19.25
CA LEU A 394 -2.36 -3.19 -18.67
C LEU A 394 -3.89 -3.09 -18.74
N ARG A 395 -4.56 -3.99 -19.46
CA ARG A 395 -6.00 -3.93 -19.70
C ARG A 395 -6.83 -4.65 -18.64
N TYR A 396 -6.22 -5.53 -17.85
CA TYR A 396 -6.93 -6.40 -16.93
C TYR A 396 -6.49 -6.18 -15.50
N SER A 397 -7.45 -6.08 -14.59
CA SER A 397 -7.15 -6.05 -13.15
C SER A 397 -6.75 -7.44 -12.66
N THR A 398 -5.87 -7.51 -11.67
CA THR A 398 -5.34 -8.79 -11.15
C THR A 398 -5.21 -8.79 -9.65
N LEU A 399 -5.48 -9.94 -9.03
CA LEU A 399 -5.01 -10.27 -7.68
C LEU A 399 -3.93 -11.35 -7.82
N HIS A 400 -2.68 -10.94 -7.66
CA HIS A 400 -1.51 -11.67 -8.07
C HIS A 400 -0.77 -12.25 -6.87
N TRP A 401 -0.54 -13.57 -6.85
CA TRP A 401 0.31 -14.20 -5.85
C TRP A 401 1.75 -14.30 -6.34
N VAL A 402 2.69 -13.71 -5.61
CA VAL A 402 4.12 -13.85 -5.86
C VAL A 402 4.63 -15.05 -5.04
N ASP A 403 5.00 -16.12 -5.74
CA ASP A 403 5.30 -17.44 -5.17
C ASP A 403 6.76 -17.64 -4.74
N HIS A 404 7.63 -16.67 -5.04
CA HIS A 404 9.04 -16.66 -4.67
C HIS A 404 9.32 -15.59 -3.62
N GLU A 405 10.39 -15.83 -2.86
CA GLU A 405 10.91 -14.86 -1.89
C GLU A 405 11.42 -13.61 -2.62
N THR A 406 11.17 -12.44 -2.03
CA THR A 406 11.70 -11.17 -2.50
C THR A 406 12.55 -10.53 -1.42
N MET A 407 13.76 -10.09 -1.77
CA MET A 407 14.61 -9.36 -0.82
C MET A 407 14.23 -7.88 -0.69
N ALA A 408 13.19 -7.41 -1.41
CA ALA A 408 12.69 -6.04 -1.32
C ALA A 408 11.86 -5.77 -0.05
N GLY A 409 11.48 -6.80 0.71
CA GLY A 409 10.81 -6.65 2.01
C GLY A 409 9.34 -6.21 1.94
N LEU A 410 8.61 -6.61 0.90
CA LEU A 410 7.20 -6.28 0.71
C LEU A 410 6.27 -7.37 1.24
N LEU A 411 5.12 -6.97 1.78
CA LEU A 411 4.02 -7.87 2.16
C LEU A 411 2.91 -7.87 1.10
N GLY A 412 2.55 -6.69 0.62
CA GLY A 412 1.67 -6.46 -0.52
C GLY A 412 2.09 -5.22 -1.31
N TYR A 413 1.53 -5.06 -2.52
CA TYR A 413 1.70 -3.87 -3.37
C TYR A 413 0.53 -3.74 -4.37
N GLY A 414 -0.25 -2.67 -4.30
CA GLY A 414 -1.50 -2.49 -5.05
C GLY A 414 -1.54 -1.33 -6.06
N PRO A 415 -0.67 -1.27 -7.10
CA PRO A 415 -0.70 -0.21 -8.09
C PRO A 415 -1.97 -0.21 -8.95
N ALA A 416 -2.35 0.97 -9.42
CA ALA A 416 -3.42 1.18 -10.40
C ALA A 416 -2.86 1.82 -11.68
N ALA A 417 -3.24 1.28 -12.83
CA ALA A 417 -2.96 1.88 -14.13
C ALA A 417 -3.99 2.97 -14.42
N THR A 418 -3.69 4.21 -14.03
CA THR A 418 -4.62 5.34 -14.14
C THR A 418 -4.34 6.22 -15.36
N ASP A 419 -5.36 6.55 -16.14
CA ASP A 419 -5.23 7.53 -17.23
C ASP A 419 -4.77 8.88 -16.68
N PRO A 420 -3.60 9.40 -17.13
CA PRO A 420 -3.01 10.65 -16.64
C PRO A 420 -3.80 11.91 -17.03
N ILE A 421 -4.88 11.77 -17.82
CA ILE A 421 -5.73 12.89 -18.22
C ILE A 421 -7.07 12.89 -17.47
N SER A 422 -7.70 11.72 -17.33
CA SER A 422 -9.08 11.61 -16.83
C SER A 422 -9.21 11.14 -15.38
N GLY A 423 -8.21 10.44 -14.84
CA GLY A 423 -8.34 9.74 -13.55
C GLY A 423 -9.02 8.36 -13.65
N GLU A 424 -9.35 7.87 -14.85
CA GLU A 424 -9.90 6.52 -15.02
C GLU A 424 -8.86 5.47 -14.62
N ILE A 425 -9.22 4.54 -13.71
CA ILE A 425 -8.42 3.34 -13.48
C ILE A 425 -8.76 2.32 -14.58
N ILE A 426 -7.81 2.13 -15.50
CA ILE A 426 -7.91 1.17 -16.60
C ILE A 426 -7.77 -0.27 -16.08
N SER A 427 -6.83 -0.50 -15.16
CA SER A 427 -6.68 -1.77 -14.44
C SER A 427 -6.08 -1.57 -13.06
N GLY A 428 -6.49 -2.43 -12.13
CA GLY A 428 -6.02 -2.45 -10.74
C GLY A 428 -5.23 -3.73 -10.45
N ARG A 429 -4.06 -3.64 -9.83
CA ARG A 429 -3.14 -4.80 -9.74
C ARG A 429 -2.65 -4.98 -8.31
N ALA A 430 -3.29 -5.88 -7.57
CA ALA A 430 -2.95 -6.20 -6.19
C ALA A 430 -1.95 -7.37 -6.15
N TYR A 431 -0.70 -7.11 -5.81
CA TYR A 431 0.35 -8.12 -5.62
C TYR A 431 0.46 -8.53 -4.16
N ILE A 432 0.48 -9.83 -3.89
CA ILE A 432 0.60 -10.41 -2.55
C ILE A 432 1.88 -11.26 -2.50
N TYR A 433 2.79 -10.93 -1.59
CA TYR A 433 4.09 -11.59 -1.50
C TYR A 433 4.02 -12.80 -0.58
N GLY A 434 3.89 -13.98 -1.19
CA GLY A 434 3.52 -15.19 -0.48
C GLY A 434 4.53 -15.67 0.55
N ALA A 435 5.82 -15.47 0.29
CA ALA A 435 6.87 -15.84 1.23
C ALA A 435 6.85 -14.96 2.48
N ALA A 436 6.53 -13.66 2.33
CA ALA A 436 6.32 -12.76 3.46
C ALA A 436 5.08 -13.19 4.27
N VAL A 437 3.95 -13.44 3.62
CA VAL A 437 2.72 -13.94 4.29
C VAL A 437 3.02 -15.23 5.09
N ASN A 438 3.74 -16.19 4.50
CA ASN A 438 4.14 -17.42 5.17
C ASN A 438 5.05 -17.17 6.39
N THR A 439 5.95 -16.19 6.28
CA THR A 439 6.84 -15.79 7.37
C THR A 439 6.04 -15.16 8.52
N TYR A 440 5.07 -14.29 8.21
CA TYR A 440 4.17 -13.71 9.20
C TYR A 440 3.24 -14.73 9.85
N ALA A 441 2.75 -15.74 9.11
CA ALA A 441 1.96 -16.83 9.69
C ALA A 441 2.79 -17.70 10.65
N SER A 442 4.04 -17.99 10.29
CA SER A 442 4.99 -18.71 11.16
C SER A 442 5.29 -17.89 12.41
N TYR A 443 5.49 -16.58 12.24
CA TYR A 443 5.67 -15.64 13.33
C TYR A 443 4.48 -15.64 14.30
N ALA A 444 3.26 -15.55 13.78
CA ALA A 444 2.03 -15.57 14.57
C ALA A 444 1.87 -16.88 15.36
N LEU A 445 2.18 -18.01 14.73
CA LEU A 445 2.19 -19.32 15.38
C LEU A 445 3.19 -19.37 16.55
N ASP A 446 4.40 -18.85 16.36
CA ASP A 446 5.41 -18.81 17.41
C ASP A 446 4.98 -17.95 18.60
N VAL A 447 4.35 -16.79 18.35
CA VAL A 447 3.75 -15.94 19.38
C VAL A 447 2.71 -16.73 20.17
N ILE A 448 1.80 -17.43 19.50
CA ILE A 448 0.76 -18.24 20.16
C ILE A 448 1.37 -19.37 20.99
N LYS A 449 2.36 -20.09 20.46
CA LYS A 449 3.04 -21.19 21.16
C LYS A 449 3.82 -20.72 22.38
N TYR A 450 4.48 -19.58 22.28
CA TYR A 450 5.17 -18.97 23.42
C TYR A 450 4.21 -18.61 24.54
N PHE A 451 3.15 -17.86 24.23
CA PHE A 451 2.20 -17.39 25.23
C PHE A 451 1.25 -18.47 25.76
N SER A 452 1.12 -19.60 25.06
CA SER A 452 0.41 -20.79 25.56
C SER A 452 1.33 -21.78 26.30
N GLU A 453 2.56 -21.37 26.63
CA GLU A 453 3.57 -22.18 27.33
C GLU A 453 3.95 -23.49 26.61
N GLN A 454 3.70 -23.58 25.30
CA GLN A 454 4.06 -24.75 24.48
C GLN A 454 5.53 -24.74 24.06
N VAL A 455 6.15 -23.56 24.02
CA VAL A 455 7.58 -23.38 23.73
C VAL A 455 8.20 -22.50 24.82
N SER A 456 9.38 -22.88 25.31
CA SER A 456 10.09 -22.05 26.28
C SER A 456 10.73 -20.85 25.59
N LEU A 457 10.96 -19.76 26.33
CA LEU A 457 11.70 -18.63 25.79
C LEU A 457 13.10 -19.03 25.29
N ALA A 458 13.79 -19.93 25.99
CA ALA A 458 15.12 -20.39 25.61
C ALA A 458 15.08 -21.07 24.23
N ASP A 459 14.11 -21.95 24.01
CA ASP A 459 13.91 -22.63 22.73
C ASP A 459 13.54 -21.63 21.62
N LEU A 460 12.70 -20.63 21.93
CA LEU A 460 12.31 -19.57 21.01
C LEU A 460 13.50 -18.68 20.61
N ALA A 461 14.33 -18.28 21.58
CA ALA A 461 15.46 -17.36 21.40
C ALA A 461 16.63 -18.01 20.65
N ASN A 462 16.91 -19.29 20.93
CA ASN A 462 17.97 -20.05 20.27
C ASN A 462 17.57 -20.42 18.84
N GLY A 463 16.31 -20.81 18.64
CA GLY A 463 15.78 -21.20 17.34
C GLY A 463 16.12 -22.63 16.91
N ASP A 464 16.64 -23.47 17.81
CA ASP A 464 17.10 -24.84 17.49
C ASP A 464 15.96 -25.71 16.94
N HIS A 465 14.73 -25.47 17.38
CA HIS A 465 13.53 -26.13 16.86
C HIS A 465 13.27 -25.76 15.40
N PHE A 466 13.61 -24.53 14.95
CA PHE A 466 13.54 -24.15 13.54
C PHE A 466 14.58 -24.88 12.72
N THR A 467 15.84 -24.93 13.20
CA THR A 467 16.91 -25.64 12.51
C THR A 467 16.55 -27.12 12.35
N GLN A 468 16.08 -27.76 13.41
CA GLN A 468 15.68 -29.16 13.38
C GLN A 468 14.49 -29.38 12.42
N ALA A 469 13.43 -28.57 12.52
CA ALA A 469 12.27 -28.66 11.62
C ALA A 469 12.63 -28.38 10.16
N LEU A 470 13.57 -27.46 9.90
CA LEU A 470 14.11 -27.22 8.56
C LEU A 470 14.90 -28.43 8.06
N MET A 471 15.81 -28.97 8.87
CA MET A 471 16.61 -30.14 8.51
C MET A 471 15.74 -31.37 8.27
N ASP A 472 14.68 -31.58 9.06
CA ASP A 472 13.72 -32.66 8.87
C ASP A 472 12.93 -32.47 7.56
N ARG A 473 12.48 -31.25 7.26
CA ARG A 473 11.83 -30.92 5.97
C ARG A 473 12.77 -31.11 4.78
N LEU A 474 14.03 -30.71 4.91
CA LEU A 474 15.06 -30.90 3.88
C LEU A 474 15.40 -32.39 3.70
N ALA A 475 15.44 -33.17 4.78
CA ALA A 475 15.64 -34.61 4.74
C ALA A 475 14.43 -35.35 4.14
N ALA A 476 13.21 -34.83 4.31
CA ALA A 476 11.99 -35.36 3.73
C ALA A 476 11.80 -35.00 2.24
N ARG A 477 12.52 -33.99 1.71
CA ARG A 477 12.52 -33.67 0.27
C ARG A 477 13.27 -34.76 -0.51
N PRO A 478 12.68 -35.36 -1.56
CA PRO A 478 13.45 -36.19 -2.48
C PRO A 478 14.50 -35.29 -3.14
N LEU A 479 15.78 -35.57 -2.89
CA LEU A 479 16.88 -34.94 -3.62
C LEU A 479 16.66 -35.17 -5.12
N ASP A 480 16.31 -34.10 -5.85
CA ASP A 480 16.41 -34.13 -7.30
C ASP A 480 17.90 -34.21 -7.67
N THR A 481 18.35 -35.43 -7.94
CA THR A 481 19.69 -35.73 -8.45
C THR A 481 19.74 -35.59 -9.97
N GLY A 482 18.85 -34.76 -10.54
CA GLY A 482 18.86 -34.27 -11.91
C GLY A 482 20.20 -33.63 -12.29
N ARG A 483 21.11 -34.47 -12.77
CA ARG A 483 22.39 -34.18 -13.44
C ARG A 483 22.52 -32.76 -14.03
N ILE A 484 23.16 -31.87 -13.28
CA ILE A 484 23.92 -30.77 -13.90
C ILE A 484 25.22 -31.38 -14.44
N LYS A 485 25.24 -31.68 -15.74
CA LYS A 485 26.51 -31.97 -16.45
C LYS A 485 27.27 -30.66 -16.63
N HIS A 486 28.13 -30.32 -15.67
CA HIS A 486 29.13 -29.29 -15.93
C HIS A 486 30.12 -29.78 -17.00
N PRO A 487 30.49 -28.94 -17.98
CA PRO A 487 31.61 -29.23 -18.86
C PRO A 487 32.87 -29.41 -18.01
N ILE A 488 33.56 -30.55 -18.18
CA ILE A 488 34.83 -30.84 -17.53
C ILE A 488 35.86 -29.86 -18.08
N SER A 489 36.02 -28.71 -17.43
CA SER A 489 37.22 -27.90 -17.52
C SER A 489 38.18 -28.40 -16.44
N SER A 490 39.43 -28.66 -16.84
CA SER A 490 40.47 -29.32 -16.07
C SER A 490 40.55 -28.85 -14.61
N THR A 491 40.18 -29.74 -13.69
CA THR A 491 40.52 -29.63 -12.26
C THR A 491 42.04 -29.67 -12.12
N GLN A 492 42.68 -28.49 -12.12
CA GLN A 492 43.84 -28.31 -11.28
C GLN A 492 43.31 -28.25 -9.84
N THR A 493 43.47 -29.37 -9.12
CA THR A 493 43.31 -29.42 -7.67
C THR A 493 44.33 -28.46 -7.05
N VAL A 494 43.89 -27.24 -6.80
CA VAL A 494 44.65 -26.30 -5.96
C VAL A 494 44.52 -26.80 -4.53
N SER A 495 45.64 -27.23 -3.95
CA SER A 495 45.66 -27.70 -2.56
C SER A 495 45.36 -26.55 -1.60
N LEU A 496 44.73 -26.84 -0.47
CA LEU A 496 44.52 -25.90 0.65
C LEU A 496 45.82 -25.22 1.13
N GLU A 497 46.98 -25.85 0.91
CA GLU A 497 48.29 -25.25 1.16
C GLU A 497 48.64 -24.12 0.17
N GLN A 498 48.28 -24.25 -1.11
CA GLN A 498 48.48 -23.20 -2.11
C GLN A 498 47.57 -22.00 -1.85
N VAL A 499 46.34 -22.23 -1.39
CA VAL A 499 45.41 -21.16 -0.97
C VAL A 499 45.93 -20.43 0.28
N ARG A 500 46.47 -21.16 1.28
CA ARG A 500 47.11 -20.56 2.46
C ARG A 500 48.39 -19.78 2.12
N ALA A 501 49.21 -20.27 1.20
CA ALA A 501 50.42 -19.59 0.76
C ALA A 501 50.14 -18.30 -0.03
N GLN A 502 49.03 -18.25 -0.79
CA GLN A 502 48.58 -17.04 -1.48
C GLN A 502 47.85 -16.03 -0.56
N ALA A 503 47.30 -16.48 0.56
CA ALA A 503 46.64 -15.62 1.55
C ALA A 503 47.61 -14.91 2.53
N GLN A 504 48.82 -15.46 2.74
CA GLN A 504 49.81 -14.91 3.67
C GLN A 504 50.26 -13.45 3.38
N PRO A 505 50.48 -13.00 2.13
CA PRO A 505 50.92 -11.62 1.88
C PRO A 505 49.85 -10.56 2.16
N ARG A 506 48.56 -10.93 2.22
CA ARG A 506 47.45 -10.00 2.54
C ARG A 506 47.22 -9.85 4.05
N MET A 507 47.65 -10.82 4.87
CA MET A 507 47.57 -10.71 6.33
C MET A 507 48.74 -9.93 6.94
N GLU A 508 49.93 -9.91 6.31
CA GLU A 508 51.10 -9.19 6.83
C GLU A 508 51.10 -7.69 6.52
N ALA A 509 50.17 -7.19 5.70
CA ALA A 509 50.01 -5.76 5.42
C ALA A 509 49.09 -5.01 6.41
N ARG A 510 48.54 -5.68 7.43
CA ARG A 510 47.94 -5.00 8.58
C ARG A 510 49.06 -4.49 9.49
N LYS A 511 49.35 -3.18 9.36
CA LYS A 511 50.21 -2.44 10.30
C LYS A 511 49.96 -2.91 11.74
N ARG A 512 51.02 -3.33 12.42
CA ARG A 512 50.96 -3.64 13.85
C ARG A 512 50.49 -2.40 14.60
N ARG A 513 49.53 -2.61 15.50
CA ARG A 513 48.94 -1.62 16.43
C ARG A 513 50.01 -0.88 17.27
N SER A 514 51.26 -1.34 17.27
CA SER A 514 52.42 -0.76 17.96
C SER A 514 53.14 0.36 17.20
N ASP A 515 52.87 0.56 15.91
CA ASP A 515 53.61 1.52 15.06
C ASP A 515 52.80 2.80 14.75
N LEU A 516 51.69 3.01 15.47
CA LEU A 516 51.01 4.30 15.50
C LEU A 516 51.73 5.19 16.52
N ASN A 517 52.47 6.19 16.01
CA ASN A 517 53.20 7.15 16.84
C ASN A 517 52.27 7.83 17.88
N PRO A 518 52.74 7.99 19.14
CA PRO A 518 51.97 8.51 20.27
C PRO A 518 51.90 10.05 20.27
N HIS A 519 51.26 10.63 19.26
CA HIS A 519 50.91 12.05 19.26
C HIS A 519 49.43 12.19 18.96
N ASP A 520 48.60 12.08 20.01
CA ASP A 520 47.48 12.99 20.29
C ASP A 520 46.56 12.55 21.43
N SER A 521 46.87 11.49 22.17
CA SER A 521 46.15 11.19 23.42
C SER A 521 46.30 12.31 24.48
N LEU A 522 47.44 13.03 24.49
CA LEU A 522 47.65 14.19 25.36
C LEU A 522 47.02 15.48 24.84
N ALA A 523 46.95 15.69 23.52
CA ALA A 523 46.27 16.86 22.92
C ALA A 523 44.75 16.73 22.99
N ILE A 524 44.22 15.50 22.90
CA ILE A 524 42.80 15.19 23.12
C ILE A 524 42.45 15.29 24.62
N GLN A 525 43.33 14.84 25.54
CA GLN A 525 43.11 15.05 26.97
C GLN A 525 43.22 16.51 27.40
N ASP A 526 44.11 17.32 26.81
CA ASP A 526 44.18 18.77 27.08
C ASP A 526 43.03 19.53 26.42
N ARG A 527 42.55 19.14 25.22
CA ARG A 527 41.31 19.68 24.64
C ARG A 527 40.07 19.30 25.45
N LEU A 528 39.99 18.08 25.99
CA LEU A 528 38.90 17.68 26.89
C LEU A 528 38.96 18.38 28.26
N ARG A 529 40.15 18.77 28.73
CA ARG A 529 40.33 19.55 29.98
C ARG A 529 40.12 21.06 29.79
N SER A 530 40.31 21.60 28.59
CA SER A 530 40.21 23.04 28.29
C SER A 530 39.00 23.45 27.44
N ALA A 531 38.23 22.49 26.93
CA ALA A 531 36.96 22.78 26.26
C ALA A 531 35.90 23.21 27.30
N PRO A 532 35.20 24.34 27.11
CA PRO A 532 34.04 24.66 27.93
C PRO A 532 32.98 23.59 27.72
N ALA A 533 32.67 22.86 28.79
CA ALA A 533 31.75 21.72 28.80
C ALA A 533 30.36 22.09 28.24
N ARG A 534 29.96 21.41 27.16
CA ARG A 534 28.55 21.10 26.83
C ARG A 534 28.53 19.79 26.05
N PRO A 535 28.23 18.66 26.73
CA PRO A 535 26.91 18.05 26.60
C PRO A 535 26.40 17.39 27.90
N SER A 536 25.30 17.91 28.46
CA SER A 536 24.31 17.21 29.33
C SER A 536 23.23 18.21 29.79
N ALA A 537 22.43 18.71 28.84
CA ALA A 537 21.53 19.84 29.07
C ALA A 537 20.09 19.48 29.53
N LEU A 538 19.86 18.28 30.09
CA LEU A 538 18.53 17.89 30.61
C LEU A 538 18.41 17.90 32.14
N GLY A 539 19.50 18.13 32.88
CA GLY A 539 19.48 18.19 34.35
C GLY A 539 19.54 19.59 34.97
N HIS A 540 20.17 20.57 34.30
CA HIS A 540 20.41 21.92 34.86
C HIS A 540 19.35 22.95 34.46
N GLU A 541 18.71 22.79 33.30
CA GLU A 541 17.64 23.69 32.85
C GLU A 541 16.32 23.44 33.61
N MET A 542 15.99 22.17 33.94
CA MET A 542 14.87 21.82 34.82
C MET A 542 15.02 22.46 36.22
N LYS A 543 16.25 22.48 36.74
CA LYS A 543 16.58 23.06 38.04
C LYS A 543 16.49 24.59 38.03
N LYS A 544 16.96 25.22 36.95
CA LYS A 544 16.81 26.67 36.72
C LYS A 544 15.37 27.09 36.44
N ALA A 545 14.58 26.27 35.76
CA ALA A 545 13.16 26.53 35.50
C ALA A 545 12.33 26.52 36.79
N LEU A 546 12.64 25.59 37.71
CA LEU A 546 12.05 25.55 39.06
C LEU A 546 12.47 26.73 39.94
N GLU A 547 13.74 27.15 39.86
CA GLU A 547 14.26 28.33 40.60
C GLU A 547 13.71 29.65 40.02
N ALA A 548 13.47 29.73 38.71
CA ALA A 548 12.96 30.91 38.01
C ALA A 548 11.46 31.17 38.22
N LEU A 549 10.68 30.16 38.62
CA LEU A 549 9.22 30.27 38.79
C LEU A 549 8.76 30.68 40.21
N GLY A 550 9.67 31.00 41.15
CA GLY A 550 9.23 31.58 42.43
C GLY A 550 10.18 31.48 43.63
N GLY A 551 11.46 31.14 43.43
CA GLY A 551 12.45 31.19 44.52
C GLY A 551 12.23 30.19 45.67
N LYS A 552 11.49 29.10 45.43
CA LYS A 552 11.19 28.06 46.42
C LYS A 552 12.12 26.85 46.24
N SER A 553 12.57 26.27 47.35
CA SER A 553 13.34 25.02 47.39
C SER A 553 12.44 23.82 47.06
N VAL A 554 13.02 22.69 46.64
CA VAL A 554 12.31 21.38 46.51
C VAL A 554 11.58 21.02 47.81
N ASP A 555 12.06 21.51 48.95
CA ASP A 555 11.44 21.33 50.27
C ASP A 555 10.12 22.08 50.47
N ASP A 556 9.78 23.02 49.58
CA ASP A 556 8.57 23.84 49.64
C ASP A 556 7.44 23.35 48.73
N LEU A 557 7.66 22.29 47.94
CA LEU A 557 6.66 21.69 47.04
C LEU A 557 5.55 20.96 47.83
N PRO A 558 4.32 20.81 47.30
CA PRO A 558 3.28 19.96 47.89
C PRO A 558 3.78 18.54 48.12
N ALA A 559 3.26 17.86 49.15
CA ALA A 559 3.74 16.53 49.55
C ALA A 559 3.73 15.51 48.39
N ALA A 560 2.72 15.56 47.52
CA ALA A 560 2.60 14.70 46.33
C ALA A 560 3.78 14.85 45.35
N SER A 561 4.25 16.08 45.10
CA SER A 561 5.37 16.37 44.21
C SER A 561 6.73 16.02 44.82
N ARG A 562 6.83 16.00 46.16
CA ARG A 562 8.01 15.51 46.89
C ARG A 562 8.13 14.00 46.87
N THR A 563 7.01 13.28 46.74
CA THR A 563 7.00 11.83 46.58
C THR A 563 7.58 11.43 45.21
N PHE A 564 7.13 12.10 44.14
CA PHE A 564 7.64 11.89 42.77
C PHE A 564 9.14 12.18 42.62
N ALA A 565 9.66 13.24 43.27
CA ALA A 565 11.09 13.57 43.23
C ALA A 565 11.97 12.65 44.09
N LYS A 566 11.44 12.02 45.14
CA LYS A 566 12.15 11.01 45.95
C LYS A 566 12.23 9.65 45.24
N GLU A 567 11.30 9.38 44.34
CA GLU A 567 11.26 8.19 43.47
C GLU A 567 12.30 8.22 42.33
N LEU A 568 13.13 9.26 42.25
CA LEU A 568 14.23 9.37 41.28
C LEU A 568 15.61 9.53 41.95
N SER A 569 15.76 9.14 43.23
CA SER A 569 17.04 9.27 43.93
C SER A 569 18.13 8.32 43.40
N PRO A 570 19.42 8.73 43.37
CA PRO A 570 20.55 7.86 43.02
C PRO A 570 20.65 6.61 43.91
N GLU A 571 20.24 6.71 45.18
CA GLU A 571 20.13 5.58 46.10
C GLU A 571 18.99 4.63 45.73
N LEU A 572 17.85 5.14 45.25
CA LEU A 572 16.78 4.31 44.70
C LEU A 572 17.24 3.68 43.39
N LEU A 573 17.92 4.38 42.49
CA LEU A 573 18.55 3.84 41.27
C LEU A 573 19.58 2.74 41.58
N LYS A 574 20.39 2.89 42.65
CA LYS A 574 21.29 1.84 43.14
C LYS A 574 20.54 0.67 43.77
N SER A 575 19.47 0.94 44.53
CA SER A 575 18.65 -0.12 45.13
C SER A 575 17.83 -0.86 44.08
N LEU A 576 17.40 -0.16 43.03
CA LEU A 576 16.73 -0.71 41.85
C LEU A 576 17.74 -1.47 41.01
N GLN A 577 18.97 -1.01 40.83
CA GLN A 577 20.05 -1.79 40.20
C GLN A 577 20.40 -3.05 41.01
N ALA A 578 20.38 -3.00 42.34
CA ALA A 578 20.63 -4.15 43.20
C ALA A 578 19.45 -5.14 43.20
N LYS A 579 18.21 -4.63 43.26
CA LYS A 579 16.98 -5.42 43.08
C LYS A 579 16.88 -5.97 41.66
N ARG A 580 17.35 -5.23 40.65
CA ARG A 580 17.43 -5.62 39.24
C ARG A 580 18.49 -6.68 39.01
N LYS A 581 19.67 -6.60 39.64
CA LYS A 581 20.62 -7.71 39.64
C LYS A 581 20.05 -8.96 40.32
N GLN A 582 19.26 -8.79 41.38
CA GLN A 582 18.54 -9.89 42.02
C GLN A 582 17.33 -10.39 41.22
N ALA A 583 16.69 -9.56 40.39
CA ALA A 583 15.57 -9.93 39.52
C ALA A 583 16.09 -10.60 38.24
N ILE A 584 17.15 -10.07 37.62
CA ILE A 584 17.90 -10.72 36.53
C ILE A 584 18.42 -12.09 37.01
N ALA A 585 18.97 -12.17 38.22
CA ALA A 585 19.38 -13.43 38.85
C ALA A 585 18.23 -14.23 39.47
N ARG A 586 16.98 -13.94 39.12
CA ARG A 586 15.79 -14.74 39.47
C ARG A 586 14.91 -14.99 38.25
N SER A 587 15.40 -14.65 37.05
CA SER A 587 14.58 -14.38 35.87
C SER A 587 13.53 -13.32 36.19
N ALA A 588 13.75 -12.08 35.74
CA ALA A 588 12.61 -11.21 35.49
C ALA A 588 11.85 -11.94 34.41
N ASP A 589 10.81 -12.67 34.82
CA ASP A 589 10.10 -13.62 33.98
C ASP A 589 9.72 -12.86 32.71
N LEU A 590 10.21 -13.27 31.56
CA LEU A 590 9.64 -12.81 30.29
C LEU A 590 8.16 -13.24 30.18
N MET A 591 7.70 -14.12 31.08
CA MET A 591 6.30 -14.40 31.38
C MET A 591 5.56 -13.25 32.09
N ASP A 592 6.23 -12.33 32.79
CA ASP A 592 5.62 -11.10 33.33
C ASP A 592 5.49 -10.00 32.25
N MET A 593 6.00 -10.25 31.04
CA MET A 593 5.86 -9.38 29.85
C MET A 593 4.73 -9.85 28.92
N ILE A 594 3.73 -10.56 29.45
CA ILE A 594 2.51 -10.89 28.70
C ILE A 594 1.74 -9.62 28.43
N ALA A 595 1.67 -9.27 27.15
CA ALA A 595 0.84 -8.22 26.66
C ALA A 595 -0.65 -8.68 26.77
N PRO A 596 -1.51 -8.01 27.56
CA PRO A 596 -2.89 -8.44 27.80
C PRO A 596 -3.77 -8.49 26.53
N ASP A 597 -3.35 -7.78 25.48
CA ASP A 597 -3.98 -7.75 24.16
C ASP A 597 -3.76 -9.04 23.36
N ILE A 598 -2.66 -9.74 23.62
CA ILE A 598 -2.34 -11.04 22.99
C ILE A 598 -2.93 -12.20 23.79
N GLU A 599 -3.07 -12.07 25.12
CA GLU A 599 -3.53 -13.16 26.00
C GLU A 599 -4.88 -13.75 25.57
N GLY A 600 -5.87 -12.91 25.26
CA GLY A 600 -7.18 -13.37 24.82
C GLY A 600 -7.17 -14.05 23.46
N LEU A 601 -6.36 -13.54 22.53
CA LEU A 601 -6.15 -14.15 21.22
C LEU A 601 -5.46 -15.51 21.34
N VAL A 602 -4.42 -15.61 22.16
CA VAL A 602 -3.72 -16.86 22.46
C VAL A 602 -4.68 -17.87 23.06
N LYS A 603 -5.51 -17.48 24.05
CA LYS A 603 -6.54 -18.34 24.62
C LYS A 603 -7.51 -18.83 23.56
N ARG A 604 -7.96 -17.96 22.64
CA ARG A 604 -8.87 -18.33 21.55
C ARG A 604 -8.27 -19.42 20.66
N TYR A 605 -7.06 -19.24 20.15
CA TYR A 605 -6.42 -20.26 19.31
C TYR A 605 -6.03 -21.51 20.11
N ALA A 606 -5.53 -21.37 21.34
CA ALA A 606 -5.18 -22.50 22.21
C ALA A 606 -6.40 -23.32 22.66
N MET A 607 -7.61 -22.75 22.67
CA MET A 607 -8.86 -23.49 22.88
C MET A 607 -9.33 -24.24 21.62
N GLN A 608 -8.99 -23.73 20.44
CA GLN A 608 -9.38 -24.32 19.16
C GLN A 608 -8.41 -25.43 18.70
N TYR A 609 -7.12 -25.31 19.06
CA TYR A 609 -6.05 -26.20 18.62
C TYR A 609 -5.26 -26.77 19.80
N GLU A 610 -5.11 -28.09 19.84
CA GLU A 610 -4.26 -28.79 20.80
C GLU A 610 -2.79 -28.81 20.34
N ALA A 611 -1.86 -28.96 21.29
CA ALA A 611 -0.43 -29.10 21.00
C ALA A 611 -0.19 -30.25 20.00
N GLY A 612 0.46 -29.95 18.87
CA GLY A 612 0.69 -30.90 17.77
C GLY A 612 -0.24 -30.71 16.55
N GLN A 613 -1.12 -29.70 16.57
CA GLN A 613 -1.92 -29.26 15.41
C GLN A 613 -1.34 -28.01 14.72
N ASP A 614 -0.05 -27.75 14.90
CA ASP A 614 0.69 -26.57 14.42
C ASP A 614 0.45 -26.27 12.94
N ASP A 615 0.40 -27.29 12.08
CA ASP A 615 0.16 -27.12 10.64
C ASP A 615 -1.22 -26.52 10.37
N ALA A 616 -2.27 -27.03 11.04
CA ALA A 616 -3.63 -26.56 10.82
C ALA A 616 -3.83 -25.12 11.31
N LEU A 617 -3.23 -24.78 12.46
CA LEU A 617 -3.21 -23.41 12.97
C LEU A 617 -2.41 -22.48 12.04
N TRP A 618 -1.28 -22.94 11.50
CA TRP A 618 -0.49 -22.17 10.55
C TRP A 618 -1.25 -21.83 9.27
N TYR A 619 -2.02 -22.79 8.71
CA TYR A 619 -2.86 -22.54 7.54
C TYR A 619 -3.95 -21.52 7.83
N GLN A 620 -4.62 -21.59 8.98
CA GLN A 620 -5.61 -20.59 9.37
C GLN A 620 -4.99 -19.20 9.52
N LEU A 621 -3.86 -19.08 10.23
CA LEU A 621 -3.16 -17.79 10.40
C LEU A 621 -2.73 -17.21 9.05
N ARG A 622 -2.28 -18.08 8.13
CA ARG A 622 -1.93 -17.68 6.77
C ARG A 622 -3.13 -17.16 6.00
N GLU A 623 -4.28 -17.81 6.09
CA GLU A 623 -5.53 -17.36 5.47
C GLU A 623 -5.96 -15.99 6.01
N GLU A 624 -5.95 -15.79 7.32
CA GLU A 624 -6.33 -14.54 7.98
C GLU A 624 -5.39 -13.37 7.62
N ILE A 625 -4.07 -13.62 7.63
CA ILE A 625 -3.08 -12.60 7.22
C ILE A 625 -3.18 -12.30 5.72
N PHE A 626 -3.40 -13.32 4.90
CA PHE A 626 -3.62 -13.14 3.48
C PHE A 626 -4.85 -12.27 3.22
N ALA A 627 -5.97 -12.52 3.91
CA ALA A 627 -7.21 -11.77 3.75
C ALA A 627 -6.99 -10.28 4.01
N ALA A 628 -6.37 -9.93 5.15
CA ALA A 628 -6.09 -8.55 5.53
C ALA A 628 -5.22 -7.82 4.49
N VAL A 629 -4.16 -8.48 4.01
CA VAL A 629 -3.28 -7.90 2.99
C VAL A 629 -4.01 -7.77 1.65
N ALA A 630 -4.74 -8.80 1.22
CA ALA A 630 -5.49 -8.75 -0.03
C ALA A 630 -6.55 -7.64 -0.02
N GLU A 631 -7.25 -7.45 1.10
CA GLU A 631 -8.25 -6.39 1.26
C GLU A 631 -7.63 -5.01 1.17
N HIS A 632 -6.50 -4.79 1.86
CA HIS A 632 -5.72 -3.55 1.79
C HIS A 632 -5.25 -3.24 0.35
N GLU A 633 -4.60 -4.20 -0.31
CA GLU A 633 -4.08 -3.98 -1.66
C GLU A 633 -5.20 -3.78 -2.68
N ILE A 634 -6.33 -4.48 -2.55
CA ILE A 634 -7.51 -4.21 -3.40
C ILE A 634 -8.05 -2.80 -3.14
N GLY A 635 -8.03 -2.29 -1.91
CA GLY A 635 -8.42 -0.92 -1.60
C GLY A 635 -7.64 0.12 -2.40
N HIS A 636 -6.32 -0.05 -2.53
CA HIS A 636 -5.49 0.79 -3.40
C HIS A 636 -5.89 0.69 -4.88
N THR A 637 -6.19 -0.52 -5.37
CA THR A 637 -6.59 -0.72 -6.76
C THR A 637 -7.97 -0.16 -7.08
N LEU A 638 -8.82 0.05 -6.08
CA LEU A 638 -10.09 0.78 -6.18
C LEU A 638 -9.92 2.30 -6.07
N GLY A 639 -8.71 2.78 -5.77
CA GLY A 639 -8.34 4.20 -5.76
C GLY A 639 -8.11 4.79 -4.37
N LEU A 640 -8.22 4.01 -3.28
CA LEU A 640 -8.04 4.52 -1.93
C LEU A 640 -6.57 4.73 -1.56
N ARG A 641 -6.29 5.77 -0.80
CA ARG A 641 -5.00 5.98 -0.12
C ARG A 641 -5.01 5.33 1.26
N HIS A 642 -3.84 5.26 1.89
CA HIS A 642 -3.74 4.90 3.30
C HIS A 642 -4.57 5.86 4.17
N ASN A 643 -5.09 5.33 5.28
CA ASN A 643 -5.75 6.11 6.31
C ASN A 643 -5.15 5.80 7.69
N PHE A 644 -4.15 6.57 8.11
CA PHE A 644 -3.46 6.40 9.40
C PHE A 644 -4.22 6.99 10.60
N GLN A 645 -5.46 7.44 10.39
CA GLN A 645 -6.37 7.86 11.47
C GLN A 645 -7.38 6.76 11.84
N GLY A 646 -7.29 5.58 11.23
CA GLY A 646 -8.22 4.48 11.43
C GLY A 646 -8.31 4.05 12.88
N SER A 647 -7.18 4.06 13.60
CA SER A 647 -7.06 3.71 15.02
C SER A 647 -7.54 4.78 16.01
N TYR A 648 -7.81 6.01 15.56
CA TYR A 648 -8.37 7.10 16.37
C TYR A 648 -9.87 7.32 16.10
N ASP A 649 -10.38 6.80 14.98
CA ASP A 649 -11.74 6.98 14.48
C ASP A 649 -12.78 6.10 15.19
N SER A 650 -12.72 6.12 16.53
CA SER A 650 -13.46 5.23 17.44
C SER A 650 -14.98 5.23 17.31
N ILE A 651 -15.56 6.35 16.86
CA ILE A 651 -17.01 6.40 16.62
C ILE A 651 -17.42 5.51 15.44
N ASN A 652 -16.48 5.10 14.59
CA ASN A 652 -16.68 4.26 13.42
C ASN A 652 -16.13 2.85 13.57
N TYR A 653 -15.76 2.45 14.79
CA TYR A 653 -15.45 1.06 15.07
C TYR A 653 -16.66 0.14 14.80
N PRO A 654 -16.42 -1.15 14.56
CA PRO A 654 -17.47 -2.15 14.39
C PRO A 654 -18.45 -2.23 15.59
N ASP A 655 -19.68 -2.71 15.35
CA ASP A 655 -20.76 -2.76 16.36
C ASP A 655 -20.39 -3.55 17.62
N ASN A 656 -19.66 -4.65 17.44
CA ASN A 656 -19.20 -5.51 18.51
C ASN A 656 -18.19 -4.80 19.45
N TYR A 657 -17.43 -3.79 18.97
CA TYR A 657 -16.55 -3.02 19.85
C TYR A 657 -17.35 -2.32 20.95
N TRP A 658 -18.40 -1.59 20.58
CA TRP A 658 -19.22 -0.83 21.52
C TRP A 658 -20.04 -1.74 22.44
N THR A 659 -20.44 -2.92 21.93
CA THR A 659 -21.06 -3.97 22.74
C THR A 659 -20.12 -4.45 23.86
N LEU A 660 -18.85 -4.71 23.53
CA LEU A 660 -17.83 -5.13 24.50
C LEU A 660 -17.44 -3.98 25.43
N ARG A 661 -17.28 -2.76 24.91
CA ARG A 661 -16.85 -1.60 25.70
C ARG A 661 -17.87 -1.22 26.77
N GLN A 662 -19.15 -1.50 26.55
CA GLN A 662 -20.21 -1.22 27.51
C GLN A 662 -19.97 -1.90 28.88
N GLU A 663 -19.23 -3.01 28.95
CA GLU A 663 -18.95 -3.73 30.21
C GLU A 663 -18.21 -2.91 31.26
N ASN A 664 -17.35 -1.96 30.83
CA ASN A 664 -16.57 -1.10 31.72
C ASN A 664 -16.65 0.39 31.33
N LEU A 665 -17.68 0.79 30.59
CA LEU A 665 -17.94 2.19 30.19
C LEU A 665 -18.57 3.00 31.34
N ASP A 666 -17.87 3.10 32.46
CA ASP A 666 -18.32 3.86 33.63
C ASP A 666 -17.84 5.31 33.61
N THR A 667 -18.46 6.16 34.43
CA THR A 667 -18.01 7.56 34.61
C THR A 667 -16.69 7.60 35.36
N VAL A 668 -15.73 8.39 34.87
CA VAL A 668 -14.40 8.52 35.48
C VAL A 668 -14.35 9.73 36.40
N ASP A 669 -14.36 9.47 37.71
CA ASP A 669 -14.25 10.52 38.75
C ASP A 669 -12.87 10.51 39.43
N THR A 670 -12.21 9.36 39.44
CA THR A 670 -10.89 9.15 40.05
C THR A 670 -9.89 8.57 39.06
N ILE A 671 -8.60 8.67 39.40
CA ILE A 671 -7.54 8.03 38.62
C ILE A 671 -7.67 6.50 38.59
N GLN A 672 -8.28 5.89 39.62
CA GLN A 672 -8.52 4.46 39.64
C GLN A 672 -9.60 4.09 38.61
N ASP A 673 -10.68 4.85 38.54
CA ASP A 673 -11.73 4.65 37.52
C ASP A 673 -11.15 4.81 36.10
N PHE A 674 -10.21 5.73 35.89
CA PHE A 674 -9.48 5.87 34.63
C PHE A 674 -8.72 4.60 34.26
N PHE A 675 -8.00 4.00 35.21
CA PHE A 675 -7.29 2.74 34.96
C PHE A 675 -8.24 1.56 34.78
N ASP A 676 -9.36 1.52 35.49
CA ASP A 676 -10.38 0.48 35.33
C ASP A 676 -11.09 0.57 33.98
N LEU A 677 -11.34 1.78 33.47
CA LEU A 677 -11.87 2.02 32.12
C LEU A 677 -10.92 1.49 31.02
N ASN A 678 -9.60 1.57 31.23
CA ASN A 678 -8.59 1.15 30.26
C ASN A 678 -8.10 -0.29 30.45
N ARG A 679 -8.56 -0.97 31.51
CA ARG A 679 -8.24 -2.38 31.78
C ARG A 679 -9.29 -3.27 31.13
N LEU A 680 -8.84 -4.20 30.28
CA LEU A 680 -9.74 -5.17 29.65
C LEU A 680 -10.38 -6.09 30.69
N THR A 681 -11.68 -6.33 30.57
CA THR A 681 -12.34 -7.45 31.25
C THR A 681 -11.91 -8.78 30.62
N GLU A 682 -12.21 -9.90 31.29
CA GLU A 682 -11.94 -11.23 30.74
C GLU A 682 -12.68 -11.45 29.41
N THR A 683 -13.94 -11.04 29.32
CA THR A 683 -14.73 -11.10 28.07
C THR A 683 -14.09 -10.25 26.98
N GLN A 684 -13.76 -8.99 27.28
CA GLN A 684 -13.14 -8.07 26.31
C GLN A 684 -11.81 -8.59 25.78
N SER A 685 -11.01 -9.25 26.63
CA SER A 685 -9.77 -9.90 26.22
C SER A 685 -10.06 -11.08 25.29
N ILE A 686 -10.91 -12.04 25.68
CA ILE A 686 -11.22 -13.26 24.90
C ILE A 686 -11.86 -12.93 23.55
N GLU A 687 -12.80 -11.98 23.52
CA GLU A 687 -13.49 -11.54 22.31
C GLU A 687 -12.66 -10.57 21.46
N GLY A 688 -11.47 -10.16 21.93
CA GLY A 688 -10.53 -9.38 21.15
C GLY A 688 -11.01 -7.95 20.88
N MET A 689 -11.51 -7.26 21.92
CA MET A 689 -12.03 -5.89 21.79
C MET A 689 -11.01 -4.92 21.17
N ARG A 690 -9.71 -5.15 21.41
CA ARG A 690 -8.64 -4.31 20.87
C ARG A 690 -8.53 -4.44 19.36
N GLN A 691 -8.61 -5.64 18.80
CA GLN A 691 -8.57 -5.88 17.35
C GLN A 691 -9.71 -5.19 16.58
N LEU A 692 -10.73 -4.69 17.28
CA LEU A 692 -11.84 -3.93 16.71
C LEU A 692 -11.60 -2.40 16.70
N GLN A 693 -10.40 -1.94 17.11
CA GLN A 693 -10.05 -0.52 17.19
C GLN A 693 -9.49 0.05 15.89
N TYR A 694 -10.09 -0.31 14.76
CA TYR A 694 -9.83 0.35 13.48
C TYR A 694 -11.13 0.61 12.75
N SER A 695 -11.23 1.77 12.11
CA SER A 695 -12.31 2.08 11.17
C SER A 695 -11.96 1.80 9.72
N SER A 696 -10.69 1.50 9.39
CA SER A 696 -10.19 1.32 8.04
C SER A 696 -9.15 0.21 7.95
N ILE A 697 -9.27 -0.67 6.94
CA ILE A 697 -8.22 -1.63 6.55
C ILE A 697 -7.04 -0.94 5.88
N MET A 698 -7.21 0.32 5.43
CA MET A 698 -6.17 1.11 4.76
C MET A 698 -5.17 1.73 5.75
N ASP A 699 -5.29 1.44 7.05
CA ASP A 699 -4.27 1.77 8.05
C ASP A 699 -3.14 0.73 8.01
N TYR A 700 -1.99 1.06 8.59
CA TYR A 700 -0.97 0.04 8.88
C TYR A 700 -1.20 -0.50 10.27
N GLY A 701 -1.76 -1.71 10.34
CA GLY A 701 -1.96 -2.42 11.58
C GLY A 701 -0.71 -2.45 12.45
N PHE A 702 -0.90 -2.16 13.72
CA PHE A 702 0.13 -2.23 14.75
C PHE A 702 0.87 -3.58 14.81
N SER A 703 0.19 -4.69 14.55
CA SER A 703 0.70 -6.06 14.64
C SER A 703 -0.06 -7.00 13.69
N TRP A 704 0.43 -8.24 13.50
CA TRP A 704 -0.18 -9.21 12.56
C TRP A 704 -1.68 -9.48 12.82
N GLN A 705 -2.14 -9.31 14.05
CA GLN A 705 -3.54 -9.54 14.46
C GLN A 705 -4.44 -8.30 14.41
N SER A 706 -3.92 -7.14 14.03
CA SER A 706 -4.64 -5.86 14.14
C SER A 706 -5.79 -5.74 13.15
N ASP A 707 -5.65 -6.33 11.96
CA ASP A 707 -6.47 -6.01 10.79
C ASP A 707 -7.30 -7.23 10.31
N LEU A 708 -7.57 -8.17 11.22
CA LEU A 708 -8.21 -9.45 10.87
C LEU A 708 -9.74 -9.39 10.74
N ASN A 709 -10.35 -8.21 10.90
CA ASN A 709 -11.81 -8.03 10.95
C ASN A 709 -12.45 -7.62 9.62
N GLY A 710 -11.66 -7.54 8.55
CA GLY A 710 -12.18 -7.12 7.25
C GLY A 710 -12.21 -5.61 7.07
N LEU A 711 -13.04 -5.17 6.12
CA LEU A 711 -13.27 -3.75 5.88
C LEU A 711 -13.92 -3.05 7.08
N GLY A 712 -13.40 -1.88 7.39
CA GLY A 712 -13.99 -0.99 8.38
C GLY A 712 -15.02 -0.03 7.77
N ARG A 713 -15.72 0.71 8.62
CA ARG A 713 -16.78 1.64 8.18
C ARG A 713 -16.27 2.82 7.36
N TYR A 714 -15.02 3.23 7.58
CA TYR A 714 -14.41 4.28 6.77
C TYR A 714 -14.26 3.78 5.33
N ASP A 715 -13.80 2.54 5.14
CA ASP A 715 -13.60 1.95 3.81
C ASP A 715 -14.91 1.87 3.04
N GLU A 716 -15.98 1.38 3.70
CA GLU A 716 -17.32 1.35 3.12
C GLU A 716 -17.79 2.74 2.69
N ALA A 717 -17.67 3.73 3.59
CA ALA A 717 -18.13 5.09 3.33
C ALA A 717 -17.31 5.78 2.24
N ALA A 718 -15.99 5.52 2.18
CA ALA A 718 -15.10 6.06 1.15
C ALA A 718 -15.46 5.52 -0.23
N ILE A 719 -15.70 4.20 -0.36
CA ILE A 719 -16.13 3.57 -1.61
C ILE A 719 -17.50 4.07 -2.05
N ILE A 720 -18.47 4.10 -1.13
CA ILE A 720 -19.80 4.63 -1.42
C ILE A 720 -19.71 6.07 -1.90
N PHE A 721 -18.99 6.94 -1.20
CA PHE A 721 -18.85 8.34 -1.57
C PHE A 721 -18.17 8.54 -2.93
N GLY A 722 -17.04 7.87 -3.16
CA GLY A 722 -16.25 8.02 -4.38
C GLY A 722 -16.96 7.51 -5.63
N TYR A 723 -17.61 6.34 -5.56
CA TYR A 723 -18.30 5.73 -6.70
C TYR A 723 -19.72 6.26 -6.96
N THR A 724 -20.33 6.94 -5.98
CA THR A 724 -21.64 7.62 -6.18
C THR A 724 -21.50 9.11 -6.49
N SER A 725 -20.30 9.70 -6.39
CA SER A 725 -20.02 11.04 -6.89
C SER A 725 -20.06 11.05 -8.42
N HIS A 726 -20.76 12.00 -9.04
CA HIS A 726 -20.98 11.98 -10.50
C HIS A 726 -21.23 13.38 -11.06
N LEU A 727 -21.26 13.51 -12.38
CA LEU A 727 -21.66 14.74 -13.05
C LEU A 727 -23.13 14.67 -13.47
N GLU A 728 -23.83 15.80 -13.41
CA GLU A 728 -25.19 15.97 -13.95
C GLU A 728 -25.27 17.15 -14.92
N ASN A 729 -26.16 17.06 -15.92
CA ASN A 729 -26.44 18.16 -16.84
C ASN A 729 -27.12 19.34 -16.13
N LYS A 730 -26.65 20.56 -16.38
CA LYS A 730 -27.29 21.81 -15.97
C LYS A 730 -28.59 22.00 -16.74
N ARG A 731 -29.69 22.30 -16.02
CA ARG A 731 -31.03 22.51 -16.62
C ARG A 731 -31.11 23.69 -17.59
N GLU A 732 -30.28 24.72 -17.42
CA GLU A 732 -30.26 25.93 -18.25
C GLU A 732 -28.82 26.32 -18.60
N CYS A 733 -28.25 25.67 -19.60
CA CYS A 733 -26.92 26.03 -20.09
C CYS A 733 -26.84 25.92 -21.60
N THR A 734 -26.23 26.92 -22.22
CA THR A 734 -25.86 26.92 -23.64
C THR A 734 -24.33 26.80 -23.70
N PRO A 735 -23.75 25.76 -24.32
CA PRO A 735 -22.31 25.63 -24.38
C PRO A 735 -21.70 26.87 -25.06
N PRO A 736 -20.70 27.54 -24.46
CA PRO A 736 -19.93 28.56 -25.13
C PRO A 736 -19.14 27.91 -26.27
N THR A 737 -19.29 28.45 -27.46
CA THR A 737 -18.42 28.16 -28.60
C THR A 737 -17.18 29.03 -28.47
N SER A 738 -15.99 28.43 -28.50
CA SER A 738 -14.74 29.21 -28.62
C SER A 738 -14.67 29.88 -29.99
N GLU A 739 -13.97 31.02 -30.11
CA GLU A 739 -13.81 31.77 -31.37
C GLU A 739 -13.09 30.94 -32.47
N ASP A 740 -12.41 29.88 -32.06
CA ASP A 740 -11.58 28.97 -32.85
C ASP A 740 -12.22 27.58 -33.05
N GLY A 741 -13.49 27.41 -32.68
CA GLY A 741 -14.30 26.22 -33.02
C GLY A 741 -13.93 24.95 -32.24
N ARG A 742 -13.14 25.06 -31.18
CA ARG A 742 -12.89 23.97 -30.22
C ARG A 742 -14.03 23.91 -29.21
N GLU A 743 -14.61 22.73 -29.03
CA GLU A 743 -15.53 22.45 -27.93
C GLU A 743 -14.74 22.55 -26.62
N LEU A 744 -15.09 23.52 -25.77
CA LEU A 744 -14.65 23.52 -24.38
C LEU A 744 -15.37 22.36 -23.68
N ALA A 745 -14.64 21.59 -22.87
CA ALA A 745 -15.20 20.53 -22.02
C ALA A 745 -16.51 21.02 -21.39
N ASN A 746 -17.59 20.30 -21.66
CA ASN A 746 -18.99 20.71 -21.53
C ASN A 746 -19.26 21.55 -20.27
N PRO A 747 -19.30 22.90 -20.33
CA PRO A 747 -19.48 23.74 -19.14
C PRO A 747 -20.93 23.68 -18.61
N CYS A 748 -21.77 22.89 -19.26
CA CYS A 748 -23.14 22.60 -18.90
C CYS A 748 -23.29 21.40 -17.96
N VAL A 749 -22.26 21.04 -17.20
CA VAL A 749 -22.34 20.01 -16.16
C VAL A 749 -22.06 20.58 -14.77
N THR A 750 -22.63 19.96 -13.75
CA THR A 750 -22.42 20.28 -12.33
C THR A 750 -21.98 19.01 -11.60
N PRO A 751 -20.93 19.08 -10.75
CA PRO A 751 -20.57 17.93 -9.92
C PRO A 751 -21.59 17.73 -8.80
N VAL A 752 -22.02 16.48 -8.64
CA VAL A 752 -22.83 16.00 -7.52
C VAL A 752 -21.95 15.12 -6.65
N ARG A 753 -21.79 15.52 -5.39
CA ARG A 753 -21.04 14.75 -4.39
C ARG A 753 -21.85 13.53 -3.97
N GLY A 754 -21.16 12.41 -3.77
CA GLY A 754 -21.76 11.11 -3.48
C GLY A 754 -22.54 11.04 -2.16
N LEU A 755 -23.07 9.86 -1.90
CA LEU A 755 -23.77 9.55 -0.65
C LEU A 755 -22.82 9.64 0.55
N VAL A 756 -23.33 10.14 1.67
CA VAL A 756 -22.67 10.16 2.96
C VAL A 756 -23.54 9.53 4.03
N GLU A 757 -22.92 8.99 5.08
CA GLU A 757 -23.67 8.54 6.26
C GLU A 757 -24.10 9.74 7.12
N VAL A 758 -25.35 9.72 7.55
CA VAL A 758 -25.92 10.63 8.54
C VAL A 758 -26.53 9.84 9.69
N PHE A 759 -26.54 10.42 10.88
CA PHE A 759 -27.28 9.85 12.00
C PHE A 759 -28.79 9.90 11.72
N LYS A 760 -29.50 8.81 12.01
CA LYS A 760 -30.97 8.77 11.88
C LYS A 760 -31.63 9.75 12.83
N LYS A 761 -31.09 9.92 14.04
CA LYS A 761 -31.55 10.93 14.99
C LYS A 761 -31.11 12.33 14.55
N THR A 762 -31.97 13.30 14.81
CA THR A 762 -31.66 14.72 14.64
C THR A 762 -30.65 15.19 15.70
N ARG A 763 -30.08 16.37 15.47
CA ARG A 763 -29.14 17.03 16.37
C ARG A 763 -29.67 17.11 17.81
N GLY A 764 -30.94 17.44 18.01
CA GLY A 764 -31.55 17.52 19.34
C GLY A 764 -31.77 16.15 19.98
N GLU A 765 -32.14 15.15 19.18
CA GLU A 765 -32.37 13.78 19.64
C GLU A 765 -31.08 13.07 20.02
N LEU A 766 -29.93 13.45 19.45
CA LEU A 766 -28.59 12.98 19.82
C LEU A 766 -28.06 13.58 21.13
N GLY A 767 -28.87 14.35 21.85
CA GLY A 767 -28.52 14.90 23.15
C GLY A 767 -27.20 15.67 23.11
N CYS A 768 -26.29 15.36 24.02
CA CYS A 768 -25.05 16.13 24.16
C CYS A 768 -24.02 15.86 23.06
N ALA A 769 -23.97 14.65 22.52
CA ALA A 769 -23.18 14.35 21.34
C ALA A 769 -23.61 15.21 20.14
N GLY A 770 -24.93 15.40 19.95
CA GLY A 770 -25.43 16.28 18.89
C GLY A 770 -25.01 17.75 19.07
N HIS A 771 -24.88 18.21 20.32
CA HIS A 771 -24.34 19.55 20.62
C HIS A 771 -22.83 19.68 20.41
N LEU A 772 -22.08 18.60 20.65
CA LEU A 772 -20.66 18.55 20.39
C LEU A 772 -20.40 18.60 18.88
N LEU A 773 -21.04 17.73 18.11
CA LEU A 773 -20.82 17.61 16.66
C LEU A 773 -21.22 18.84 15.85
N ASP A 774 -22.26 19.56 16.28
CA ASP A 774 -22.75 20.78 15.61
C ASP A 774 -22.99 21.90 16.64
N PRO A 775 -21.92 22.58 17.09
CA PRO A 775 -22.04 23.69 18.03
C PRO A 775 -22.52 24.95 17.29
N PRO A 776 -23.50 25.71 17.84
CA PRO A 776 -24.06 26.86 17.15
C PRO A 776 -23.03 28.00 17.03
N THR A 777 -22.97 28.61 15.85
CA THR A 777 -22.14 29.81 15.61
C THR A 777 -22.64 31.01 16.43
N PRO A 778 -21.82 32.05 16.65
CA PRO A 778 -22.27 33.26 17.33
C PRO A 778 -23.52 33.89 16.71
N GLN A 779 -23.64 33.86 15.38
CA GLN A 779 -24.81 34.36 14.67
C GLN A 779 -26.04 33.48 14.91
N GLU A 780 -25.91 32.15 14.83
CA GLU A 780 -27.04 31.24 15.09
C GLU A 780 -27.54 31.34 16.54
N LYS A 781 -26.65 31.63 17.50
CA LYS A 781 -27.05 31.94 18.88
C LYS A 781 -27.88 33.22 18.98
N ILE A 782 -27.49 34.27 18.26
CA ILE A 782 -28.27 35.51 18.16
C ILE A 782 -29.64 35.22 17.55
N ASP A 783 -29.70 34.31 16.58
CA ASP A 783 -30.92 33.92 15.88
C ASP A 783 -31.80 32.91 16.67
N GLY A 784 -31.42 32.61 17.91
CA GLY A 784 -32.22 31.82 18.86
C GLY A 784 -31.85 30.34 18.97
N ALA A 785 -30.69 29.92 18.45
CA ALA A 785 -30.19 28.57 18.69
C ALA A 785 -29.99 28.30 20.20
N PRO A 786 -30.31 27.09 20.69
CA PRO A 786 -30.20 26.77 22.11
C PRO A 786 -28.76 26.92 22.60
N ALA A 787 -28.59 27.57 23.75
CA ALA A 787 -27.31 27.65 24.44
C ALA A 787 -26.80 26.25 24.80
N PHE A 788 -25.48 26.08 24.94
CA PHE A 788 -24.90 24.80 25.32
C PHE A 788 -25.38 24.42 26.74
N SER A 789 -26.27 23.42 26.84
CA SER A 789 -26.81 22.91 28.12
C SER A 789 -26.51 21.42 28.26
N CYS A 790 -25.22 21.08 28.31
CA CYS A 790 -24.79 19.70 28.45
C CYS A 790 -24.02 19.47 29.74
N ASP A 791 -24.50 18.50 30.51
CA ASP A 791 -23.83 17.95 31.68
C ASP A 791 -22.98 16.76 31.21
N LEU A 792 -21.81 17.06 30.64
CA LEU A 792 -20.87 16.02 30.22
C LEU A 792 -20.24 15.38 31.48
N PRO A 793 -20.33 14.05 31.65
CA PRO A 793 -19.65 13.36 32.73
C PRO A 793 -18.15 13.65 32.69
N GLY A 794 -17.50 13.85 33.84
CA GLY A 794 -16.06 14.12 33.92
C GLY A 794 -15.64 15.60 33.79
N ILE A 795 -16.52 16.51 33.39
CA ILE A 795 -16.20 17.96 33.34
C ILE A 795 -16.60 18.65 34.65
N SER A 796 -15.60 19.03 35.45
CA SER A 796 -15.80 19.76 36.73
C SER A 796 -16.62 21.05 36.54
N GLU A 797 -17.47 21.43 37.51
CA GLU A 797 -18.31 22.64 37.43
C GLU A 797 -17.58 23.92 36.98
N PRO A 798 -16.38 24.27 37.49
CA PRO A 798 -15.66 25.47 37.04
C PRO A 798 -15.24 25.41 35.56
N LYS A 799 -14.94 24.19 35.07
CA LYS A 799 -14.53 23.93 33.69
C LYS A 799 -15.74 23.85 32.76
N ARG A 800 -16.88 23.38 33.26
CA ARG A 800 -18.18 23.46 32.59
C ARG A 800 -18.58 24.91 32.37
N GLU A 801 -18.39 25.76 33.37
CA GLU A 801 -18.60 27.20 33.26
C GLU A 801 -17.58 27.85 32.30
N TYR A 802 -16.31 27.41 32.29
CA TYR A 802 -15.30 27.86 31.31
C TYR A 802 -15.64 27.46 29.86
N ILE A 803 -15.97 26.19 29.59
CA ILE A 803 -16.35 25.69 28.26
C ILE A 803 -17.63 26.37 27.80
N LYS A 804 -18.62 26.47 28.68
CA LYS A 804 -19.83 27.25 28.45
C LYS A 804 -19.47 28.69 28.08
N ASN A 805 -18.61 29.36 28.85
CA ASN A 805 -18.18 30.73 28.58
C ASN A 805 -17.33 30.86 27.30
N GLN A 806 -16.52 29.87 26.92
CA GLN A 806 -15.75 29.89 25.67
C GLN A 806 -16.66 29.70 24.45
N LEU A 807 -17.52 28.67 24.50
CA LEU A 807 -18.53 28.43 23.47
C LEU A 807 -19.50 29.62 23.38
N ASP A 808 -19.93 30.19 24.52
CA ASP A 808 -20.91 31.28 24.61
C ASP A 808 -20.34 32.68 24.33
N ALA A 809 -19.08 32.97 24.69
CA ALA A 809 -18.48 34.29 24.46
C ALA A 809 -17.81 34.41 23.08
N ASN A 810 -17.25 33.32 22.55
CA ASN A 810 -16.34 33.40 21.40
C ASN A 810 -16.79 32.57 20.18
N GLY A 811 -17.83 31.74 20.29
CA GLY A 811 -18.08 30.68 19.31
C GLY A 811 -16.92 29.67 19.26
N PRO A 812 -16.89 28.71 18.31
CA PRO A 812 -15.76 27.78 18.16
C PRO A 812 -14.40 28.45 17.80
N SER A 813 -14.33 29.78 17.76
CA SER A 813 -13.34 30.56 17.01
C SER A 813 -12.43 31.48 17.81
N VAL A 814 -11.68 30.95 18.79
CA VAL A 814 -10.44 31.64 19.20
C VAL A 814 -9.17 30.88 18.79
N ALA A 815 -9.31 29.72 18.15
CA ALA A 815 -8.22 29.14 17.38
C ALA A 815 -8.41 29.34 15.87
N PHE A 816 -9.63 29.15 15.33
CA PHE A 816 -9.93 29.42 13.93
C PHE A 816 -11.39 29.87 13.75
N GLU A 817 -11.61 31.10 13.28
CA GLU A 817 -12.91 31.54 12.76
C GLU A 817 -13.29 30.69 11.54
N GLY A 818 -14.36 29.89 11.66
CA GLY A 818 -15.07 29.35 10.49
C GLY A 818 -14.82 27.91 10.10
N PHE A 819 -14.28 27.04 10.97
CA PHE A 819 -14.22 25.60 10.68
C PHE A 819 -15.18 24.79 11.56
N SER A 820 -16.30 24.35 10.98
CA SER A 820 -17.07 23.23 11.48
C SER A 820 -16.44 21.90 11.04
N TYR A 821 -16.89 20.76 11.59
CA TYR A 821 -16.50 19.42 11.10
C TYR A 821 -16.72 19.23 9.58
N ASP A 822 -17.58 20.04 8.96
CA ASP A 822 -17.86 20.00 7.53
C ASP A 822 -17.11 21.06 6.71
N ASP A 823 -16.31 21.92 7.34
CA ASP A 823 -15.45 22.88 6.67
C ASP A 823 -14.07 22.26 6.42
N PRO A 824 -13.77 21.91 5.17
CA PRO A 824 -12.53 21.28 4.80
C PRO A 824 -11.38 22.28 4.76
N GLY A 825 -10.25 21.93 5.37
CA GLY A 825 -8.99 22.66 5.18
C GLY A 825 -7.89 22.09 6.07
N LEU A 826 -6.87 21.48 5.43
CA LEU A 826 -5.71 20.80 6.05
C LEU A 826 -6.14 19.65 7.00
N PRO A 827 -5.23 18.75 7.44
CA PRO A 827 -5.49 17.95 8.64
C PRO A 827 -5.59 18.92 9.82
N SER A 828 -6.77 19.48 10.01
CA SER A 828 -7.10 20.29 11.16
C SER A 828 -7.55 19.35 12.25
N VAL A 829 -7.09 19.60 13.49
CA VAL A 829 -7.51 18.85 14.68
C VAL A 829 -9.03 18.90 14.75
N THR A 830 -9.65 17.77 14.42
CA THR A 830 -11.09 17.60 14.38
C THR A 830 -11.65 17.70 15.79
N LEU A 831 -12.97 17.82 15.92
CA LEU A 831 -13.59 17.81 17.24
C LEU A 831 -13.34 16.48 17.97
N LEU A 832 -13.29 15.36 17.25
CA LEU A 832 -13.08 14.05 17.86
C LEU A 832 -11.69 13.92 18.50
N GLU A 833 -10.72 14.70 18.04
CA GLU A 833 -9.37 14.75 18.61
C GLU A 833 -9.25 15.70 19.82
N ARG A 834 -10.34 16.35 20.24
CA ARG A 834 -10.36 17.29 21.38
C ARG A 834 -11.03 16.74 22.63
N TYR A 835 -11.72 15.61 22.52
CA TYR A 835 -12.42 14.95 23.61
C TYR A 835 -11.97 13.51 23.70
N HIS A 836 -11.99 12.94 24.90
CA HIS A 836 -11.80 11.50 25.02
C HIS A 836 -13.00 10.80 24.40
N TYR A 837 -12.76 9.79 23.57
CA TYR A 837 -13.81 9.13 22.81
C TYR A 837 -14.92 8.52 23.67
N THR A 838 -14.60 8.04 24.88
CA THR A 838 -15.62 7.54 25.82
C THR A 838 -16.50 8.65 26.38
N SER A 839 -15.97 9.87 26.55
CA SER A 839 -16.77 11.04 26.93
C SER A 839 -17.81 11.35 25.86
N PHE A 840 -17.42 11.24 24.58
CA PHE A 840 -18.34 11.38 23.45
C PHE A 840 -19.40 10.28 23.44
N ALA A 841 -19.00 9.02 23.61
CA ALA A 841 -19.92 7.89 23.65
C ALA A 841 -20.95 8.00 24.78
N GLN A 842 -20.52 8.45 25.97
CA GLN A 842 -21.42 8.70 27.11
C GLN A 842 -22.31 9.94 26.92
N ALA A 843 -21.97 10.82 25.98
CA ALA A 843 -22.79 11.98 25.62
C ALA A 843 -23.95 11.62 24.68
N LEU A 844 -23.95 10.41 24.10
CA LEU A 844 -25.05 9.90 23.30
C LEU A 844 -26.21 9.39 24.18
N PRO A 845 -27.46 9.50 23.71
CA PRO A 845 -28.60 8.90 24.40
C PRO A 845 -28.57 7.37 24.38
N SER A 846 -28.01 6.76 23.33
CA SER A 846 -27.77 5.32 23.21
C SER A 846 -26.50 5.05 22.42
N LEU A 847 -25.74 4.01 22.79
CA LEU A 847 -24.62 3.54 21.97
C LEU A 847 -25.09 2.95 20.63
N ASP A 848 -26.35 2.54 20.51
CA ASP A 848 -26.95 2.12 19.23
C ASP A 848 -26.94 3.25 18.19
N ASP A 849 -26.77 4.51 18.61
CA ASP A 849 -26.62 5.63 17.67
C ASP A 849 -25.29 5.57 16.90
N LEU A 850 -24.28 4.86 17.44
CA LEU A 850 -23.03 4.59 16.73
C LEU A 850 -23.13 3.39 15.80
N SER A 851 -24.16 2.55 15.94
CA SER A 851 -24.27 1.30 15.18
C SER A 851 -24.71 1.52 13.73
N GLU A 852 -24.67 0.47 12.91
CA GLU A 852 -25.23 0.55 11.55
C GLU A 852 -26.74 0.89 11.59
N GLN A 853 -27.45 0.41 12.62
CA GLN A 853 -28.88 0.68 12.76
C GLN A 853 -29.16 2.14 13.15
N GLY A 854 -28.21 2.84 13.77
CA GLY A 854 -28.28 4.27 14.09
C GLY A 854 -28.04 5.22 12.92
N ARG A 855 -27.63 4.70 11.76
CA ARG A 855 -27.16 5.47 10.60
C ARG A 855 -28.01 5.24 9.35
N GLU A 856 -27.97 6.19 8.43
CA GLU A 856 -28.58 6.09 7.11
C GLU A 856 -27.77 6.84 6.04
N LEU A 857 -27.89 6.42 4.78
CA LEU A 857 -27.24 7.08 3.66
C LEU A 857 -28.10 8.24 3.12
N MET A 858 -27.46 9.38 2.86
CA MET A 858 -28.08 10.58 2.33
C MET A 858 -27.20 11.20 1.24
N LEU A 859 -27.81 11.71 0.16
CA LEU A 859 -27.08 12.51 -0.82
C LEU A 859 -26.47 13.74 -0.14
N TYR A 860 -25.21 14.02 -0.42
CA TYR A 860 -24.50 15.12 0.21
C TYR A 860 -25.21 16.47 0.04
N GLU A 861 -25.78 16.73 -1.14
CA GLU A 861 -26.53 17.95 -1.42
C GLU A 861 -27.82 18.05 -0.60
N ASP A 862 -28.47 16.93 -0.30
CA ASP A 862 -29.65 16.92 0.57
C ASP A 862 -29.27 17.09 2.04
N TYR A 863 -28.11 16.56 2.45
CA TYR A 863 -27.51 16.85 3.74
C TYR A 863 -27.19 18.35 3.89
N LEU A 864 -26.61 19.00 2.86
CA LEU A 864 -26.35 20.45 2.89
C LEU A 864 -27.63 21.26 3.06
N LYS A 865 -28.74 20.83 2.43
CA LYS A 865 -30.06 21.47 2.65
C LYS A 865 -30.56 21.27 4.08
N GLN A 866 -30.39 20.08 4.65
CA GLN A 866 -30.74 19.80 6.05
C GLN A 866 -29.92 20.65 7.03
N ARG A 867 -28.64 20.86 6.74
CA ARG A 867 -27.76 21.74 7.53
C ARG A 867 -28.22 23.20 7.52
N GLN A 868 -28.90 23.65 6.47
CA GLN A 868 -29.48 24.99 6.38
C GLN A 868 -30.84 25.13 7.09
N ASN A 869 -31.36 24.07 7.73
CA ASN A 869 -32.63 24.14 8.44
C ASN A 869 -32.56 25.22 9.56
N PRO A 870 -33.47 26.20 9.59
CA PRO A 870 -33.50 27.24 10.63
C PRO A 870 -33.84 26.66 12.00
N ASN A 871 -34.55 25.52 12.07
CA ASN A 871 -34.74 24.80 13.33
C ASN A 871 -33.48 23.98 13.65
N PHE A 872 -32.59 24.59 14.41
CA PHE A 872 -31.29 24.04 14.75
C PHE A 872 -31.36 22.62 15.36
N THR A 873 -32.37 22.33 16.19
CA THR A 873 -32.52 21.01 16.82
C THR A 873 -32.98 19.91 15.86
N GLU A 874 -33.63 20.25 14.76
CA GLU A 874 -34.15 19.29 13.77
C GLU A 874 -33.14 18.96 12.66
N ARG A 875 -31.95 19.58 12.68
CA ARG A 875 -30.90 19.32 11.68
C ARG A 875 -30.45 17.86 11.76
N LYS A 876 -30.18 17.26 10.59
CA LYS A 876 -29.46 16.00 10.49
C LYS A 876 -27.97 16.26 10.64
N LEU A 877 -27.28 15.35 11.33
CA LEU A 877 -25.83 15.39 11.48
C LEU A 877 -25.19 14.31 10.64
N ARG A 878 -24.14 14.69 9.92
CA ARG A 878 -23.30 13.73 9.22
C ARG A 878 -22.47 12.95 10.23
N VAL A 879 -22.27 11.67 9.96
CA VAL A 879 -21.34 10.85 10.72
C VAL A 879 -19.91 11.35 10.45
N PRO A 880 -19.13 11.64 11.52
CA PRO A 880 -17.75 11.99 11.31
C PRO A 880 -16.88 10.82 10.87
N TYR A 881 -15.86 11.06 10.05
CA TYR A 881 -14.83 10.10 9.65
C TYR A 881 -13.50 10.83 9.72
N LEU A 882 -12.50 10.19 10.33
CA LEU A 882 -11.14 10.71 10.38
C LEU A 882 -10.33 10.15 9.21
N PHE A 883 -9.48 11.01 8.63
CA PHE A 883 -8.66 10.66 7.49
C PHE A 883 -7.30 11.35 7.52
N CYS A 884 -6.25 10.56 7.33
CA CYS A 884 -4.90 11.08 7.14
C CYS A 884 -4.07 10.21 6.19
N SER A 885 -3.45 10.85 5.19
CA SER A 885 -2.63 10.18 4.16
C SER A 885 -1.15 10.17 4.50
N ASP A 886 -0.39 9.45 3.68
CA ASP A 886 1.07 9.30 3.71
C ASP A 886 1.85 10.60 3.91
N GLU A 887 1.45 11.69 3.25
CA GLU A 887 2.15 12.98 3.33
C GLU A 887 2.03 13.65 4.70
N TRP A 888 1.12 13.15 5.54
CA TRP A 888 0.81 13.66 6.87
C TRP A 888 1.10 12.65 7.98
N GLU A 889 1.71 11.51 7.65
CA GLU A 889 2.16 10.52 8.64
C GLU A 889 3.03 11.22 9.70
N SER A 890 2.72 10.97 10.97
CA SER A 890 3.32 11.60 12.14
C SER A 890 3.14 13.13 12.26
N ALA A 891 2.30 13.76 11.41
CA ALA A 891 2.01 15.20 11.52
C ALA A 891 1.05 15.52 12.67
N LEU A 892 0.19 14.56 13.03
CA LEU A 892 -0.71 14.58 14.18
C LEU A 892 -0.52 13.29 14.99
N LEU A 893 -0.73 13.35 16.30
CA LEU A 893 -0.70 12.15 17.15
C LEU A 893 -1.75 11.10 16.74
N SER A 894 -2.85 11.55 16.14
CA SER A 894 -3.91 10.68 15.61
C SER A 894 -3.57 10.05 14.26
N CYS A 895 -2.48 10.47 13.61
CA CYS A 895 -2.07 10.05 12.27
C CYS A 895 -0.70 9.37 12.29
N HIS A 896 -0.54 8.34 13.13
CA HIS A 896 0.68 7.55 13.14
C HIS A 896 0.44 6.21 12.46
N ALA A 897 1.37 5.77 11.63
CA ALA A 897 1.35 4.41 11.15
C ALA A 897 1.76 3.42 12.26
N PHE A 898 1.35 2.14 12.13
CA PHE A 898 1.67 1.07 13.07
C PHE A 898 1.24 1.39 14.50
N ASP A 899 0.14 2.12 14.67
CA ASP A 899 -0.39 2.53 15.95
C ASP A 899 -1.72 1.84 16.26
N HIS A 900 -2.23 2.04 17.46
CA HIS A 900 -3.46 1.38 17.89
C HIS A 900 -4.06 2.13 19.07
N GLY A 901 -5.39 2.26 19.11
CA GLY A 901 -6.11 2.76 20.27
C GLY A 901 -6.58 4.21 20.14
N ALA A 902 -7.74 4.49 20.75
CA ALA A 902 -8.52 5.70 20.50
C ALA A 902 -8.13 6.91 21.38
N SER A 903 -7.03 6.80 22.12
CA SER A 903 -6.56 7.86 23.02
C SER A 903 -5.04 7.81 23.17
N PRO A 904 -4.39 8.92 23.60
CA PRO A 904 -2.96 8.94 23.86
C PRO A 904 -2.49 7.86 24.85
N TYR A 905 -3.32 7.54 25.85
CA TYR A 905 -3.00 6.51 26.84
C TYR A 905 -3.10 5.11 26.24
N GLU A 906 -4.14 4.81 25.47
CA GLU A 906 -4.27 3.53 24.77
C GLU A 906 -3.13 3.36 23.75
N LEU A 907 -2.79 4.40 22.98
CA LEU A 907 -1.66 4.38 22.05
C LEU A 907 -0.35 4.08 22.76
N MET A 908 -0.04 4.78 23.86
CA MET A 908 1.15 4.50 24.67
C MET A 908 1.15 3.07 25.21
N GLN A 909 0.02 2.61 25.76
CA GLN A 909 -0.11 1.25 26.26
C GLN A 909 0.20 0.23 25.17
N ASN A 910 -0.34 0.44 23.96
CA ASN A 910 -0.12 -0.46 22.83
C ASN A 910 1.35 -0.46 22.42
N LYS A 911 2.03 0.69 22.33
CA LYS A 911 3.50 0.70 22.09
C LYS A 911 4.28 -0.07 23.16
N GLN A 912 3.89 0.03 24.43
CA GLN A 912 4.48 -0.77 25.50
C GLN A 912 4.24 -2.28 25.29
N TYR A 913 3.01 -2.68 24.94
CA TYR A 913 2.65 -4.06 24.66
C TYR A 913 3.37 -4.62 23.43
N SER A 914 3.56 -3.81 22.38
CA SER A 914 4.35 -4.17 21.19
C SER A 914 5.77 -4.51 21.59
N TYR A 915 6.41 -3.57 22.29
CA TYR A 915 7.79 -3.73 22.73
C TYR A 915 7.95 -5.02 23.54
N GLN A 916 7.00 -5.30 24.44
CA GLN A 916 7.01 -6.50 25.28
C GLN A 916 6.79 -7.80 24.49
N ALA A 917 5.73 -7.86 23.68
CA ALA A 917 5.36 -9.04 22.91
C ALA A 917 6.39 -9.39 21.83
N TYR A 918 6.93 -8.38 21.15
CA TYR A 918 7.92 -8.55 20.09
C TYR A 918 9.35 -8.65 20.60
N TYR A 919 9.59 -8.43 21.91
CA TYR A 919 10.95 -8.45 22.48
C TYR A 919 11.76 -9.70 22.08
N PRO A 920 11.25 -10.93 22.27
CA PRO A 920 12.02 -12.12 21.92
C PRO A 920 12.30 -12.21 20.42
N PHE A 921 11.40 -11.68 19.61
CA PHE A 921 11.43 -11.79 18.17
C PHE A 921 12.35 -10.78 17.51
N VAL A 922 12.50 -9.60 18.11
CA VAL A 922 13.37 -8.54 17.60
C VAL A 922 14.77 -8.69 18.20
N ASN A 923 14.90 -9.03 19.48
CA ASN A 923 16.17 -8.93 20.22
C ASN A 923 17.01 -10.21 20.26
N PHE A 924 16.49 -11.33 19.74
CA PHE A 924 17.26 -12.57 19.62
C PHE A 924 17.44 -12.99 18.16
N ARG A 925 18.53 -13.72 17.91
CA ARG A 925 18.88 -14.20 16.57
C ARG A 925 17.85 -15.19 16.02
N ARG A 926 17.32 -16.11 16.83
CA ARG A 926 16.27 -17.07 16.42
C ARG A 926 16.60 -17.82 15.12
N ASP A 927 17.81 -18.37 15.04
CA ASP A 927 18.35 -19.04 13.84
C ASP A 927 18.37 -18.19 12.54
N ARG A 928 18.19 -16.87 12.63
CA ARG A 928 18.34 -15.99 11.47
C ARG A 928 19.78 -16.04 10.96
N PRO A 929 19.99 -16.14 9.63
CA PRO A 929 21.33 -16.18 9.06
C PRO A 929 22.13 -14.93 9.45
N ASP A 930 21.47 -13.77 9.44
CA ASP A 930 22.01 -12.46 9.83
C ASP A 930 21.25 -11.89 11.04
N PHE A 931 21.99 -11.29 11.98
CA PHE A 931 21.43 -10.59 13.13
C PHE A 931 22.36 -9.45 13.52
N GLU A 932 21.93 -8.21 13.29
CA GLU A 932 22.69 -7.02 13.66
C GLU A 932 22.02 -6.21 14.75
N ILE A 933 22.86 -5.63 15.61
CA ILE A 933 22.46 -4.75 16.71
C ILE A 933 21.65 -3.53 16.26
N TRP A 934 21.88 -3.05 15.04
CA TRP A 934 21.20 -1.86 14.52
C TRP A 934 19.74 -2.13 14.19
N HIS A 935 19.39 -3.35 13.80
CA HIS A 935 18.03 -3.68 13.39
C HIS A 935 17.03 -3.50 14.53
N PRO A 936 17.19 -4.10 15.73
CA PRO A 936 16.34 -3.81 16.88
C PRO A 936 16.28 -2.33 17.24
N LEU A 937 17.41 -1.64 17.18
CA LEU A 937 17.48 -0.22 17.51
C LEU A 937 16.66 0.62 16.54
N PHE A 938 16.76 0.36 15.24
CA PHE A 938 15.96 1.04 14.22
C PHE A 938 14.48 0.70 14.34
N THR A 939 14.14 -0.59 14.51
CA THR A 939 12.75 -1.04 14.68
C THR A 939 12.09 -0.32 15.85
N TYR A 940 12.68 -0.36 17.04
CA TYR A 940 12.09 0.28 18.22
C TYR A 940 12.13 1.80 18.15
N PHE A 941 13.19 2.39 17.59
CA PHE A 941 13.29 3.84 17.49
C PHE A 941 12.15 4.42 16.65
N PHE A 942 11.91 3.88 15.46
CA PHE A 942 10.86 4.37 14.57
C PHE A 942 9.46 3.93 14.98
N ARG A 943 9.27 2.67 15.39
CA ARG A 943 7.93 2.13 15.65
C ARG A 943 7.39 2.45 17.04
N ASP A 944 8.27 2.54 18.06
CA ASP A 944 7.83 2.65 19.46
C ASP A 944 8.29 3.95 20.12
N PHE A 945 9.57 4.33 20.03
CA PHE A 945 10.12 5.42 20.82
C PHE A 945 9.85 6.81 20.25
N LEU A 946 9.86 6.99 18.93
CA LEU A 946 9.50 8.26 18.30
C LEU A 946 8.03 8.63 18.61
N PRO A 947 7.03 7.76 18.42
CA PRO A 947 5.65 8.07 18.80
C PRO A 947 5.47 8.47 20.27
N LEU A 948 6.24 7.88 21.20
CA LEU A 948 6.20 8.27 22.62
C LEU A 948 6.75 9.68 22.85
N SER A 949 7.75 10.11 22.07
CA SER A 949 8.22 11.50 22.06
C SER A 949 7.13 12.42 21.53
N ASP A 950 6.40 12.00 20.49
CA ASP A 950 5.34 12.80 19.86
C ASP A 950 4.12 12.98 20.77
N ILE A 951 3.79 11.99 21.59
CA ILE A 951 2.81 12.14 22.69
C ILE A 951 3.21 13.27 23.63
N PHE A 952 4.48 13.32 24.06
CA PHE A 952 4.97 14.36 24.97
C PHE A 952 4.98 15.74 24.30
N GLN A 953 5.41 15.81 23.04
CA GLN A 953 5.42 17.06 22.27
C GLN A 953 3.99 17.59 22.09
N SER A 954 3.06 16.71 21.71
CA SER A 954 1.65 17.02 21.52
C SER A 954 1.02 17.53 22.81
N TRP A 955 1.24 16.85 23.94
CA TRP A 955 0.85 17.34 25.26
C TRP A 955 1.39 18.77 25.47
N TYR A 956 2.72 18.97 25.36
CA TYR A 956 3.34 20.26 25.65
C TYR A 956 2.78 21.45 24.85
N ILE A 957 2.38 21.23 23.58
CA ILE A 957 1.89 22.28 22.69
C ILE A 957 0.36 22.36 22.60
N ALA A 958 -0.37 21.32 22.99
CA ALA A 958 -1.81 21.23 22.80
C ALA A 958 -2.57 22.18 23.72
N PRO A 959 -3.69 22.77 23.24
CA PRO A 959 -4.58 23.54 24.09
C PRO A 959 -5.35 22.61 25.04
N TYR A 960 -4.92 22.55 26.30
CA TYR A 960 -5.66 21.83 27.34
C TYR A 960 -6.97 22.52 27.69
N GLY A 961 -7.90 21.73 28.23
CA GLY A 961 -9.05 22.31 28.92
C GLY A 961 -10.42 21.97 28.33
N TYR A 962 -10.49 21.14 27.30
CA TYR A 962 -11.76 20.72 26.68
C TYR A 962 -12.39 19.53 27.40
N ASP A 963 -11.58 18.54 27.79
CA ASP A 963 -12.02 17.34 28.49
C ASP A 963 -10.97 16.94 29.53
N ASN A 964 -11.40 16.79 30.80
CA ASN A 964 -10.53 16.34 31.88
C ASN A 964 -10.04 14.91 31.66
N LEU A 965 -10.87 14.05 31.09
CA LEU A 965 -10.52 12.65 30.84
C LEU A 965 -9.43 12.57 29.76
N PHE A 966 -9.54 13.40 28.73
CA PHE A 966 -8.53 13.51 27.68
C PHE A 966 -7.22 14.09 28.22
N ASP A 967 -7.28 15.18 29.00
CA ASP A 967 -6.10 15.75 29.67
C ASP A 967 -5.40 14.69 30.56
N THR A 968 -6.19 13.93 31.34
CA THR A 968 -5.69 12.83 32.18
C THR A 968 -5.05 11.72 31.35
N SER A 969 -5.61 11.40 30.17
CA SER A 969 -5.05 10.39 29.28
C SER A 969 -3.65 10.75 28.79
N TYR A 970 -3.37 12.02 28.49
CA TYR A 970 -2.02 12.45 28.15
C TYR A 970 -1.06 12.39 29.34
N GLU A 971 -1.48 12.84 30.52
CA GLU A 971 -0.65 12.77 31.73
C GLU A 971 -0.26 11.32 32.05
N ALA A 972 -1.24 10.41 31.96
CA ALA A 972 -1.03 8.98 32.14
C ALA A 972 -0.15 8.39 31.02
N ALA A 973 -0.32 8.83 29.77
CA ALA A 973 0.50 8.42 28.64
C ALA A 973 1.96 8.80 28.89
N ILE A 974 2.26 10.04 29.27
CA ILE A 974 3.64 10.50 29.54
C ILE A 974 4.28 9.72 30.70
N ALA A 975 3.54 9.51 31.79
CA ALA A 975 4.03 8.70 32.90
C ALA A 975 4.32 7.27 32.46
N GLY A 976 3.43 6.69 31.63
CA GLY A 976 3.61 5.39 31.01
C GLY A 976 4.82 5.32 30.07
N SER A 977 5.04 6.32 29.23
CA SER A 977 6.22 6.42 28.36
C SER A 977 7.52 6.44 29.15
N ILE A 978 7.58 7.20 30.26
CA ILE A 978 8.74 7.20 31.15
C ILE A 978 8.93 5.84 31.79
N ASN A 979 7.86 5.19 32.23
CA ASN A 979 7.93 3.84 32.78
C ASN A 979 8.40 2.82 31.74
N LEU A 980 7.93 2.90 30.49
CA LEU A 980 8.42 2.06 29.41
C LEU A 980 9.92 2.28 29.16
N LEU A 981 10.37 3.54 29.07
CA LEU A 981 11.79 3.84 28.93
C LEU A 981 12.61 3.29 30.09
N MET A 982 12.10 3.37 31.33
CA MET A 982 12.73 2.75 32.49
C MET A 982 12.74 1.22 32.40
N ASN A 983 11.67 0.62 31.86
CA ASN A 983 11.58 -0.82 31.61
C ASN A 983 12.60 -1.25 30.54
N VAL A 984 12.70 -0.55 29.42
CA VAL A 984 13.71 -0.76 28.35
C VAL A 984 15.11 -0.67 28.93
N LEU A 985 15.38 0.39 29.71
CA LEU A 985 16.66 0.55 30.43
C LEU A 985 16.89 -0.56 31.44
N SER A 986 15.84 -1.28 31.88
CA SER A 986 15.88 -2.39 32.82
C SER A 986 16.06 -3.78 32.16
N THR A 987 15.67 -3.93 30.89
CA THR A 987 15.74 -5.16 30.11
C THR A 987 17.20 -5.60 29.87
N PRO A 988 17.50 -6.90 29.75
CA PRO A 988 18.84 -7.38 29.39
C PRO A 988 19.35 -6.79 28.07
N SER A 989 20.67 -6.62 27.92
CA SER A 989 21.27 -6.13 26.67
C SER A 989 21.11 -7.12 25.51
N HIS A 990 21.35 -6.70 24.28
CA HIS A 990 21.50 -7.65 23.17
C HIS A 990 22.74 -8.54 23.37
N GLY A 991 22.71 -9.76 22.85
CA GLY A 991 23.84 -10.69 22.83
C GLY A 991 23.40 -12.14 23.00
N THR A 992 24.36 -13.04 23.17
CA THR A 992 24.09 -14.48 23.33
C THR A 992 23.83 -14.81 24.80
N TYR A 993 22.82 -15.63 25.07
CA TYR A 993 22.45 -16.08 26.41
C TYR A 993 22.33 -17.61 26.45
N CYS A 994 22.51 -18.20 27.63
CA CYS A 994 22.12 -19.58 27.90
C CYS A 994 21.31 -19.68 29.20
N GLU A 995 20.56 -20.75 29.38
CA GLU A 995 19.85 -21.01 30.62
C GLU A 995 20.74 -21.82 31.58
N ASN A 996 20.87 -21.36 32.82
CA ASN A 996 21.57 -22.10 33.87
C ASN A 996 20.67 -23.16 34.53
N ASN A 997 21.24 -23.99 35.39
CA ASN A 997 20.51 -25.06 36.10
C ASN A 997 19.36 -24.55 36.99
N ASN A 998 19.28 -23.25 37.28
CA ASN A 998 18.21 -22.63 38.07
C ASN A 998 17.10 -22.01 37.22
N GLY A 999 17.23 -22.03 35.88
CA GLY A 999 16.27 -21.39 34.98
C GLY A 999 16.55 -19.92 34.67
N GLU A 1000 17.77 -19.44 34.96
CA GLU A 1000 18.16 -18.04 34.76
C GLU A 1000 18.93 -17.87 33.45
N LEU A 1001 18.70 -16.76 32.73
CA LEU A 1001 19.46 -16.39 31.54
C LEU A 1001 20.85 -15.83 31.93
N VAL A 1002 21.91 -16.52 31.51
CA VAL A 1002 23.31 -16.13 31.66
C VAL A 1002 23.80 -15.51 30.37
N TYR A 1003 24.41 -14.33 30.46
CA TYR A 1003 24.96 -13.61 29.32
C TYR A 1003 26.33 -14.17 28.90
N LEU A 1004 26.42 -14.66 27.66
CA LEU A 1004 27.62 -15.28 27.07
C LEU A 1004 28.48 -14.29 26.27
N GLY A 1005 27.93 -13.18 25.80
CA GLY A 1005 28.70 -12.10 25.19
C GLY A 1005 27.95 -11.25 24.16
N ASP A 1006 28.57 -10.13 23.75
CA ASP A 1006 28.00 -9.14 22.83
C ASP A 1006 27.89 -9.65 21.37
N SER A 1007 28.60 -10.74 21.05
CA SER A 1007 28.66 -11.27 19.69
C SER A 1007 27.47 -12.21 19.41
N PRO A 1008 26.53 -11.85 18.53
CA PRO A 1008 25.42 -12.74 18.14
C PRO A 1008 25.88 -13.96 17.33
N ASN A 1009 27.18 -14.04 17.01
CA ASN A 1009 27.84 -15.10 16.26
C ASN A 1009 28.64 -16.09 17.13
N LEU A 1010 28.46 -16.09 18.46
CA LEU A 1010 29.07 -17.11 19.32
C LEU A 1010 28.53 -18.49 18.94
N GLN A 1011 29.33 -19.25 18.17
CA GLN A 1011 29.05 -20.63 17.79
C GLN A 1011 29.25 -21.57 18.99
N SER A 1012 28.69 -22.77 18.86
CA SER A 1012 28.61 -23.83 19.88
C SER A 1012 29.92 -24.18 20.62
N GLU A 1013 31.09 -23.89 20.05
CA GLU A 1013 32.38 -24.17 20.69
C GLU A 1013 32.69 -23.24 21.89
N ASP A 1014 32.04 -22.07 22.01
CA ASP A 1014 32.15 -21.15 23.16
C ASP A 1014 30.97 -21.28 24.15
N ARG A 1015 29.99 -22.18 23.91
CA ARG A 1015 28.82 -22.43 24.80
C ARG A 1015 29.14 -23.32 26.01
N ALA A 1016 30.41 -23.69 26.20
CA ALA A 1016 30.89 -24.48 27.34
C ALA A 1016 31.09 -23.62 28.62
N ASP A 1017 30.21 -22.65 28.86
CA ASP A 1017 30.19 -21.95 30.14
C ASP A 1017 29.67 -22.92 31.21
N PRO A 1018 30.40 -23.18 32.31
CA PRO A 1018 30.00 -24.11 33.36
C PRO A 1018 28.72 -23.71 34.10
N GLU A 1019 28.24 -22.47 33.93
CA GLU A 1019 26.96 -22.02 34.46
C GLU A 1019 25.78 -22.43 33.58
N CYS A 1020 25.98 -22.71 32.28
CA CYS A 1020 24.92 -23.24 31.42
C CYS A 1020 24.54 -24.69 31.82
N LYS A 1021 23.29 -25.09 31.62
CA LYS A 1021 22.83 -26.49 31.82
C LYS A 1021 23.74 -27.48 31.05
N SER A 1022 24.07 -28.66 31.58
CA SER A 1022 24.95 -29.63 30.89
C SER A 1022 24.32 -30.25 29.64
N ASP A 1023 23.01 -30.28 29.63
CA ASP A 1023 22.18 -30.84 28.56
C ASP A 1023 21.76 -29.72 27.60
N ALA A 1024 22.30 -28.52 27.81
CA ALA A 1024 22.39 -27.42 26.88
C ALA A 1024 23.37 -27.77 25.74
N ALA A 1025 23.17 -28.91 25.08
CA ALA A 1025 23.52 -29.01 23.68
C ALA A 1025 22.46 -28.21 22.89
N TYR A 1026 22.37 -26.91 23.19
CA TYR A 1026 21.71 -25.89 22.39
C TYR A 1026 22.74 -25.42 21.38
#